data_AF-W3VJK9-F1
#
_entry.id   AF-W3VJK9-F1
#
_cell.length_a   1.000
_cell.length_b   1.000
_cell.length_c   1.000
_cell.angle_alpha   90.00
_cell.angle_beta   90.00
_cell.angle_gamma   90.00
#
_symmetry.space_group_name_H-M   'P 1'
#
loop_
_entity.id
_entity.type
_entity.pdbx_description
1 polymer ?
#
loop_
_entity_poly.entity_id
_entity_poly.type
_entity_poly.pdbx_seq_one_letter_code
_entity_poly.pdbx_strand_id
1 'polypeptide(L)'
;MMSSTQSHSFNPSGATRSAGLNLDHHPLDPLSAQEIAAVSLIVRSHFAARTSVKAIKFCSSILISPPKAAVLYALGLPLPRDSNLDDRKALQLLNRRAEVQLIDVVTGDTYEVNVALANDLPLPGRDGKYAPSTADALGKVESIKKLDIGLQPILTPEEVNEAEDILRADPRIVAIAREVGIEPENLWADGWSIGYDDRFDKSLRVQQCLVYARKSEHENLYAHPMDFYPVIDCNAGKVIAIDFPGHRDPVTGKLSTPNASTKPGPVTMDRDEALAYSGRKRIPPPMESFDYLPELMAQDPKMPPLRTDLKPLHVVQPEGVSFKLNGNELEWQKWKMHIGFHPRDGLIISTVSYNDRGNVRPIVYRMSVAEMVVPYASTEHPHPRKFAFDVGEYGMGTLANSLKLGCDCLGTIHYLDGHYVALDGSPTAVENAICIHEEDAGIAWKHTDYRPGGKVRSARGRKLVIQMICTIANYEYIFAYMFHTDGSIQLETKLSGILNLYVKDQDEPNPYGVEVAPQVNAHYHQHLFALKIDPMVDGCENTVIQTDCEPTPAPTGSDRNYLGNGFVTVKTPINVSGGYDWDWSRHRTWAIYNTNKQHYSAGLPVGYKIHTRDWEPLALQSDSMVAQRAEFTKHALWVTKFNEEQLWPAGKYVPQQRGTAPDSLGNWAKEKNKVDDEEITVHAIYGITHIPHAEQFPVMPVEHLNVWLKPANFFDFNPAQDLPALNDPFSRSAFGSNEGKPKLEVATKPSPMTPGNAQSNSTGGCCASKNKSSVSVPQPRHGISLSAPSSASGSASAGHPKNCACCANDGSSRL
;
A
#
# COMPACT_ATOMS: atom_id res chain seq x y z
N MET A 1 56.02 29.36 10.45
CA MET A 1 56.49 27.98 10.68
C MET A 1 55.26 27.11 10.80
N MET A 2 55.03 26.27 9.79
CA MET A 2 53.96 25.28 9.75
C MET A 2 54.28 24.14 10.71
N SER A 3 53.28 23.61 11.41
CA SER A 3 53.38 22.31 12.08
C SER A 3 52.04 21.61 12.00
N SER A 4 51.96 20.69 11.05
CA SER A 4 50.94 19.67 10.87
C SER A 4 50.94 18.67 12.01
N THR A 5 49.79 18.41 12.62
CA THR A 5 49.57 17.20 13.41
C THR A 5 48.72 16.23 12.61
N GLN A 6 49.35 15.13 12.20
CA GLN A 6 48.79 14.02 11.45
C GLN A 6 47.77 13.26 12.31
N SER A 7 46.56 13.09 11.78
CA SER A 7 45.62 12.06 12.22
C SER A 7 46.10 10.71 11.69
N HIS A 8 46.35 9.76 12.58
CA HIS A 8 46.68 8.37 12.22
C HIS A 8 45.48 7.69 11.57
N SER A 9 45.51 7.59 10.24
CA SER A 9 44.67 6.68 9.46
C SER A 9 45.26 5.27 9.53
N PHE A 10 44.56 4.36 10.18
CA PHE A 10 44.81 2.93 10.10
C PHE A 10 43.61 2.26 9.41
N ASN A 11 43.77 1.90 8.14
CA ASN A 11 43.30 0.60 7.64
C ASN A 11 44.04 0.24 6.33
N PRO A 12 44.96 -0.74 6.33
CA PRO A 12 45.55 -1.28 5.12
C PRO A 12 44.65 -2.39 4.55
N SER A 13 44.38 -2.37 3.24
CA SER A 13 43.60 -3.32 2.42
C SER A 13 42.08 -3.10 2.26
N GLY A 14 41.67 -1.89 1.87
CA GLY A 14 40.35 -1.65 1.28
C GLY A 14 40.46 -0.74 0.07
N ALA A 15 40.79 -1.27 -1.10
CA ALA A 15 40.67 -0.52 -2.34
C ALA A 15 39.17 -0.27 -2.60
N THR A 16 38.69 0.94 -2.34
CA THR A 16 37.36 1.38 -2.76
C THR A 16 37.33 1.42 -4.28
N ARG A 17 36.81 0.35 -4.88
CA ARG A 17 36.50 0.32 -6.30
C ARG A 17 35.36 1.32 -6.56
N SER A 18 35.65 2.39 -7.28
CA SER A 18 34.65 3.43 -7.61
C SER A 18 33.77 3.08 -8.82
N ALA A 19 34.07 1.98 -9.53
CA ALA A 19 33.34 1.57 -10.73
C ALA A 19 32.69 0.20 -10.50
N GLY A 20 31.38 0.07 -10.72
CA GLY A 20 30.66 -1.21 -10.63
C GLY A 20 31.15 -2.28 -11.63
N LEU A 21 30.53 -3.46 -11.56
CA LEU A 21 30.65 -4.46 -12.63
C LEU A 21 29.89 -3.96 -13.87
N ASN A 22 30.41 -4.29 -15.05
CA ASN A 22 29.70 -4.02 -16.31
C ASN A 22 28.77 -5.20 -16.57
N LEU A 23 27.46 -5.00 -16.37
CA LEU A 23 26.41 -6.01 -16.52
C LEU A 23 25.45 -5.57 -17.62
N ASP A 24 24.93 -6.52 -18.38
CA ASP A 24 23.96 -6.24 -19.46
C ASP A 24 22.56 -5.85 -18.93
N HIS A 25 22.27 -6.18 -17.67
CA HIS A 25 21.02 -5.85 -16.98
C HIS A 25 21.27 -5.65 -15.48
N HIS A 26 20.34 -5.02 -14.79
CA HIS A 26 20.46 -4.83 -13.35
C HIS A 26 20.15 -6.16 -12.63
N PRO A 27 20.94 -6.59 -11.63
CA PRO A 27 20.75 -7.91 -10.99
C PRO A 27 19.38 -8.15 -10.34
N LEU A 28 18.67 -7.07 -9.99
CA LEU A 28 17.34 -7.09 -9.40
C LEU A 28 16.20 -6.96 -10.42
N ASP A 29 16.50 -6.91 -11.73
CA ASP A 29 15.45 -6.85 -12.75
C ASP A 29 14.51 -8.04 -12.64
N PRO A 30 13.19 -7.87 -12.78
CA PRO A 30 12.24 -8.99 -12.73
C PRO A 30 12.59 -10.06 -13.76
N LEU A 31 12.06 -11.28 -13.57
CA LEU A 31 12.12 -12.28 -14.64
C LEU A 31 11.39 -11.73 -15.86
N SER A 32 12.09 -11.69 -17.00
CA SER A 32 11.50 -11.35 -18.29
C SER A 32 10.55 -12.45 -18.77
N ALA A 33 9.67 -12.12 -19.72
CA ALA A 33 8.83 -13.11 -20.40
C ALA A 33 9.65 -14.28 -20.99
N GLN A 34 10.84 -13.98 -21.52
CA GLN A 34 11.76 -14.97 -22.08
C GLN A 34 12.31 -15.91 -20.99
N GLU A 35 12.67 -15.37 -19.82
CA GLU A 35 13.15 -16.17 -18.69
C GLU A 35 12.02 -17.02 -18.10
N ILE A 36 10.80 -16.49 -17.96
CA ILE A 36 9.63 -17.26 -17.49
C ILE A 36 9.36 -18.44 -18.44
N ALA A 37 9.35 -18.20 -19.76
CA ALA A 37 9.18 -19.27 -20.75
C ALA A 37 10.29 -20.33 -20.67
N ALA A 38 11.53 -19.91 -20.40
CA ALA A 38 12.67 -20.82 -20.22
C ALA A 38 12.52 -21.66 -18.95
N VAL A 39 12.22 -21.02 -17.82
CA VAL A 39 11.95 -21.68 -16.52
C VAL A 39 10.86 -22.75 -16.69
N SER A 40 9.74 -22.40 -17.31
CA SER A 40 8.63 -23.32 -17.52
C SER A 40 9.02 -24.52 -18.37
N LEU A 41 9.82 -24.34 -19.42
CA LEU A 41 10.29 -25.47 -20.23
C LEU A 41 11.27 -26.36 -19.44
N ILE A 42 12.21 -25.77 -18.69
CA ILE A 42 13.16 -26.53 -17.85
C ILE A 42 12.41 -27.40 -16.85
N VAL A 43 11.43 -26.82 -16.14
CA VAL A 43 10.60 -27.52 -15.15
C VAL A 43 9.80 -28.65 -15.81
N ARG A 44 9.05 -28.36 -16.88
CA ARG A 44 8.23 -29.36 -17.59
C ARG A 44 9.08 -30.54 -18.07
N SER A 45 10.23 -30.24 -18.66
CA SER A 45 11.14 -31.26 -19.20
C SER A 45 11.72 -32.13 -18.09
N HIS A 46 12.10 -31.52 -16.96
CA HIS A 46 12.59 -32.25 -15.79
C HIS A 46 11.51 -33.16 -15.19
N PHE A 47 10.30 -32.65 -14.95
CA PHE A 47 9.21 -33.43 -14.37
C PHE A 47 8.80 -34.58 -15.28
N ALA A 48 8.66 -34.33 -16.59
CA ALA A 48 8.31 -35.36 -17.57
C ALA A 48 9.33 -36.51 -17.59
N ALA A 49 10.63 -36.18 -17.55
CA ALA A 49 11.73 -37.14 -17.68
C ALA A 49 12.11 -37.84 -16.37
N ARG A 50 11.96 -37.17 -15.21
CA ARG A 50 12.55 -37.63 -13.93
C ARG A 50 11.56 -37.86 -12.79
N THR A 51 10.27 -37.61 -13.01
CA THR A 51 9.25 -37.78 -11.97
C THR A 51 8.04 -38.58 -12.47
N SER A 52 7.21 -39.06 -11.54
CA SER A 52 5.92 -39.68 -11.83
C SER A 52 4.81 -38.66 -12.16
N VAL A 53 5.02 -37.38 -11.85
CA VAL A 53 4.04 -36.31 -12.06
C VAL A 53 3.91 -36.01 -13.55
N LYS A 54 2.68 -36.09 -14.09
CA LYS A 54 2.42 -35.93 -15.54
C LYS A 54 1.54 -34.72 -15.88
N ALA A 55 0.85 -34.14 -14.91
CA ALA A 55 0.03 -32.95 -15.08
C ALA A 55 0.40 -31.94 -14.01
N ILE A 56 0.97 -30.80 -14.41
CA ILE A 56 1.34 -29.71 -13.51
C ILE A 56 0.61 -28.42 -13.86
N LYS A 57 0.14 -27.71 -12.83
CA LYS A 57 -0.25 -26.31 -12.88
C LYS A 57 0.87 -25.46 -12.28
N PHE A 58 1.19 -24.33 -12.90
CA PHE A 58 2.12 -23.33 -12.37
C PHE A 58 1.34 -22.31 -11.53
N CYS A 59 1.74 -22.06 -10.29
CA CYS A 59 1.10 -21.08 -9.43
C CYS A 59 1.94 -19.80 -9.28
N SER A 60 3.26 -19.92 -9.34
CA SER A 60 4.17 -18.77 -9.32
C SER A 60 5.51 -19.13 -9.96
N SER A 61 6.18 -18.12 -10.50
CA SER A 61 7.56 -18.16 -10.98
C SER A 61 8.19 -16.81 -10.69
N ILE A 62 9.06 -16.75 -9.70
CA ILE A 62 9.61 -15.50 -9.17
C ILE A 62 11.14 -15.51 -9.17
N LEU A 63 11.75 -14.33 -9.32
CA LEU A 63 13.20 -14.19 -9.20
C LEU A 63 13.63 -14.51 -7.77
N ILE A 64 14.57 -15.43 -7.61
CA ILE A 64 15.33 -15.55 -6.35
C ILE A 64 16.33 -14.40 -6.34
N SER A 65 16.09 -13.42 -5.46
CA SER A 65 16.95 -12.24 -5.35
C SER A 65 18.41 -12.67 -5.12
N PRO A 66 19.37 -12.14 -5.89
CA PRO A 66 20.78 -12.40 -5.62
C PRO A 66 21.18 -11.88 -4.23
N PRO A 67 22.26 -12.41 -3.63
CA PRO A 67 22.68 -11.97 -2.32
C PRO A 67 22.96 -10.47 -2.27
N LYS A 68 22.50 -9.79 -1.22
CA LYS A 68 22.59 -8.33 -1.05
C LYS A 68 24.02 -7.83 -1.27
N ALA A 69 24.99 -8.48 -0.64
CA ALA A 69 26.40 -8.10 -0.79
C ALA A 69 26.90 -8.18 -2.24
N ALA A 70 26.44 -9.16 -3.03
CA ALA A 70 26.84 -9.30 -4.43
C ALA A 70 26.21 -8.21 -5.31
N VAL A 71 24.95 -7.85 -5.05
CA VAL A 71 24.26 -6.74 -5.72
C VAL A 71 24.99 -5.43 -5.42
N LEU A 72 25.27 -5.14 -4.15
CA LEU A 72 25.96 -3.92 -3.76
C LEU A 72 27.38 -3.85 -4.33
N TYR A 73 28.08 -4.99 -4.39
CA TYR A 73 29.39 -5.08 -5.04
C TYR A 73 29.30 -4.75 -6.52
N ALA A 74 28.32 -5.30 -7.23
CA ALA A 74 28.10 -5.02 -8.65
C ALA A 74 27.81 -3.55 -8.92
N LEU A 75 27.09 -2.87 -8.02
CA LEU A 75 26.72 -1.46 -8.14
C LEU A 75 27.80 -0.50 -7.62
N GLY A 76 28.87 -1.01 -7.01
CA GLY A 76 29.89 -0.17 -6.37
C GLY A 76 29.37 0.58 -5.13
N LEU A 77 28.35 0.04 -4.46
CA LEU A 77 27.77 0.59 -3.24
C LEU A 77 28.49 0.04 -1.98
N PRO A 78 28.36 0.72 -0.81
CA PRO A 78 28.93 0.23 0.44
C PRO A 78 28.49 -1.21 0.74
N LEU A 79 29.45 -2.06 1.10
CA LEU A 79 29.19 -3.46 1.43
C LEU A 79 28.91 -3.63 2.92
N PRO A 80 28.12 -4.64 3.30
CA PRO A 80 28.04 -5.07 4.68
C PRO A 80 29.40 -5.42 5.27
N ARG A 81 29.54 -5.26 6.58
CA ARG A 81 30.70 -5.71 7.35
C ARG A 81 31.03 -7.17 7.03
N ASP A 82 32.32 -7.48 6.98
CA ASP A 82 32.85 -8.83 6.70
C ASP A 82 32.55 -9.39 5.29
N SER A 83 31.99 -8.59 4.38
CA SER A 83 31.81 -8.99 2.98
C SER A 83 33.16 -9.20 2.29
N ASN A 84 33.42 -10.43 1.85
CA ASN A 84 34.61 -10.79 1.06
C ASN A 84 34.18 -11.30 -0.32
N LEU A 85 34.22 -10.39 -1.30
CA LEU A 85 33.82 -10.61 -2.69
C LEU A 85 34.89 -10.10 -3.65
N ASP A 86 35.09 -10.85 -4.73
CA ASP A 86 35.84 -10.45 -5.92
C ASP A 86 34.93 -10.56 -7.16
N ASP A 87 35.38 -10.05 -8.30
CA ASP A 87 34.60 -10.06 -9.55
C ASP A 87 34.05 -11.44 -9.91
N ARG A 88 34.86 -12.50 -9.75
CA ARG A 88 34.46 -13.86 -10.11
C ARG A 88 33.36 -14.37 -9.18
N LYS A 89 33.54 -14.22 -7.87
CA LYS A 89 32.58 -14.67 -6.86
C LYS A 89 31.29 -13.85 -6.93
N ALA A 90 31.38 -12.54 -7.14
CA ALA A 90 30.22 -11.68 -7.34
C ALA A 90 29.43 -12.15 -8.57
N LEU A 91 30.06 -12.27 -9.75
CA LEU A 91 29.39 -12.73 -10.97
C LEU A 91 28.71 -14.09 -10.80
N GLN A 92 29.33 -15.04 -10.09
CA GLN A 92 28.71 -16.34 -9.81
C GLN A 92 27.45 -16.23 -8.94
N LEU A 93 27.46 -15.35 -7.93
CA LEU A 93 26.32 -15.13 -7.04
C LEU A 93 25.17 -14.36 -7.71
N LEU A 94 25.48 -13.62 -8.78
CA LEU A 94 24.51 -12.88 -9.58
C LEU A 94 23.85 -13.73 -10.68
N ASN A 95 24.25 -15.00 -10.84
CA ASN A 95 23.58 -15.91 -11.77
C ASN A 95 22.07 -15.97 -11.48
N ARG A 96 21.28 -15.81 -12.53
CA ARG A 96 19.82 -15.71 -12.46
C ARG A 96 19.22 -17.04 -12.01
N ARG A 97 18.36 -16.96 -10.99
CA ARG A 97 17.66 -18.11 -10.41
C ARG A 97 16.19 -17.77 -10.22
N ALA A 98 15.34 -18.77 -10.40
CA ALA A 98 13.90 -18.64 -10.21
C ALA A 98 13.39 -19.68 -9.20
N GLU A 99 12.45 -19.28 -8.35
CA GLU A 99 11.64 -20.17 -7.53
C GLU A 99 10.29 -20.35 -8.21
N VAL A 100 9.85 -21.60 -8.36
CA VAL A 100 8.60 -21.96 -9.01
C VAL A 100 7.75 -22.77 -8.05
N GLN A 101 6.48 -22.41 -7.90
CA GLN A 101 5.52 -23.19 -7.14
C GLN A 101 4.53 -23.88 -8.09
N LEU A 102 4.34 -25.19 -7.89
CA LEU A 102 3.58 -26.06 -8.80
C LEU A 102 2.58 -26.93 -8.02
N ILE A 103 1.52 -27.34 -8.71
CA ILE A 103 0.55 -28.35 -8.24
C ILE A 103 0.54 -29.53 -9.20
N ASP A 104 0.68 -30.75 -8.69
CA ASP A 104 0.28 -31.98 -9.40
C ASP A 104 -1.25 -32.05 -9.40
N VAL A 105 -1.85 -31.86 -10.57
CA VAL A 105 -3.31 -31.78 -10.71
C VAL A 105 -4.00 -33.11 -10.39
N VAL A 106 -3.27 -34.23 -10.49
CA VAL A 106 -3.82 -35.57 -10.24
C VAL A 106 -3.89 -35.88 -8.76
N THR A 107 -2.84 -35.55 -8.01
CA THR A 107 -2.73 -35.88 -6.57
C THR A 107 -3.09 -34.73 -5.64
N GLY A 108 -3.06 -33.49 -6.14
CA GLY A 108 -3.13 -32.27 -5.33
C GLY A 108 -1.83 -31.92 -4.62
N ASP A 109 -0.75 -32.68 -4.84
CA ASP A 109 0.55 -32.42 -4.22
C ASP A 109 1.16 -31.11 -4.72
N THR A 110 1.72 -30.32 -3.81
CA THR A 110 2.36 -29.04 -4.10
C THR A 110 3.89 -29.15 -4.03
N TYR A 111 4.57 -28.40 -4.89
CA TYR A 111 6.04 -28.42 -5.00
C TYR A 111 6.62 -27.01 -5.10
N GLU A 112 7.78 -26.82 -4.46
CA GLU A 112 8.68 -25.68 -4.67
C GLU A 112 9.90 -26.17 -5.47
N VAL A 113 10.25 -25.47 -6.54
CA VAL A 113 11.30 -25.86 -7.48
C VAL A 113 12.22 -24.67 -7.72
N ASN A 114 13.51 -24.84 -7.42
CA ASN A 114 14.51 -23.82 -7.73
C ASN A 114 15.20 -24.15 -9.05
N VAL A 115 15.30 -23.16 -9.92
CA VAL A 115 15.83 -23.27 -11.27
C VAL A 115 16.98 -22.29 -11.44
N ALA A 116 18.13 -22.76 -11.90
CA ALA A 116 19.20 -21.91 -12.38
C ALA A 116 19.09 -21.74 -13.89
N LEU A 117 19.11 -20.50 -14.36
CA LEU A 117 19.10 -20.16 -15.77
C LEU A 117 20.52 -20.11 -16.32
N ALA A 118 20.66 -20.42 -17.62
CA ALA A 118 21.87 -20.12 -18.35
C ALA A 118 22.02 -18.61 -18.52
N ASN A 119 23.25 -18.10 -18.44
CA ASN A 119 23.53 -16.67 -18.57
C ASN A 119 23.19 -16.15 -19.98
N ASP A 120 23.41 -16.97 -21.01
CA ASP A 120 23.11 -16.64 -22.40
C ASP A 120 21.91 -17.45 -22.89
N LEU A 121 20.70 -16.91 -22.70
CA LEU A 121 19.48 -17.55 -23.19
C LEU A 121 19.36 -17.37 -24.72
N PRO A 122 19.21 -18.44 -25.51
CA PRO A 122 18.89 -18.32 -26.92
C PRO A 122 17.53 -17.64 -27.10
N LEU A 123 17.28 -17.03 -28.26
CA LEU A 123 15.96 -16.47 -28.54
C LEU A 123 14.90 -17.59 -28.69
N PRO A 124 13.68 -17.40 -28.13
CA PRO A 124 12.58 -18.32 -28.37
C PRO A 124 12.11 -18.27 -29.83
N GLY A 125 11.25 -19.23 -30.20
CA GLY A 125 10.52 -19.19 -31.47
C GLY A 125 9.65 -17.94 -31.60
N ARG A 126 9.14 -17.69 -32.81
CA ARG A 126 8.26 -16.52 -33.08
C ARG A 126 6.96 -16.52 -32.27
N ASP A 127 6.57 -17.69 -31.77
CA ASP A 127 5.43 -17.90 -30.87
C ASP A 127 5.79 -17.68 -29.39
N GLY A 128 7.01 -17.21 -29.09
CA GLY A 128 7.50 -17.01 -27.73
C GLY A 128 7.89 -18.30 -27.02
N LYS A 129 7.85 -19.46 -27.70
CA LYS A 129 8.09 -20.78 -27.09
C LYS A 129 9.45 -21.33 -27.47
N TYR A 130 10.05 -22.06 -26.53
CA TYR A 130 11.27 -22.83 -26.77
C TYR A 130 10.92 -24.23 -27.28
N ALA A 131 11.75 -24.76 -28.20
CA ALA A 131 11.62 -26.14 -28.64
C ALA A 131 12.00 -27.10 -27.50
N PRO A 132 11.29 -28.22 -27.27
CA PRO A 132 11.59 -29.12 -26.16
C PRO A 132 13.05 -29.62 -26.10
N SER A 133 13.71 -29.76 -27.26
CA SER A 133 15.11 -30.17 -27.37
C SER A 133 16.11 -29.16 -26.79
N THR A 134 15.71 -27.92 -26.50
CA THR A 134 16.62 -26.89 -25.98
C THR A 134 16.65 -26.81 -24.45
N ALA A 135 15.81 -27.58 -23.74
CA ALA A 135 15.66 -27.45 -22.28
C ALA A 135 16.99 -27.48 -21.51
N ASP A 136 17.89 -28.42 -21.83
CA ASP A 136 19.19 -28.57 -21.18
C ASP A 136 20.14 -27.38 -21.42
N ALA A 137 19.93 -26.62 -22.51
CA ALA A 137 20.72 -25.43 -22.82
C ALA A 137 20.19 -24.16 -22.12
N LEU A 138 18.92 -24.16 -21.68
CA LEU A 138 18.29 -23.01 -21.03
C LEU A 138 18.64 -22.91 -19.55
N GLY A 139 19.02 -24.02 -18.92
CA GLY A 139 19.30 -24.08 -17.49
C GLY A 139 19.03 -25.46 -16.90
N LYS A 140 18.86 -25.50 -15.58
CA LYS A 140 18.61 -26.75 -14.86
C LYS A 140 17.80 -26.52 -13.59
N VAL A 141 17.04 -27.55 -13.21
CA VAL A 141 16.46 -27.64 -11.86
C VAL A 141 17.58 -27.92 -10.86
N GLU A 142 17.71 -27.07 -9.84
CA GLU A 142 18.68 -27.21 -8.75
C GLU A 142 18.11 -28.02 -7.59
N SER A 143 16.84 -27.80 -7.24
CA SER A 143 16.17 -28.53 -6.17
C SER A 143 14.66 -28.64 -6.42
N ILE A 144 14.08 -29.71 -5.88
CA ILE A 144 12.63 -29.93 -5.83
C ILE A 144 12.29 -30.27 -4.38
N LYS A 145 11.35 -29.55 -3.81
CA LYS A 145 10.80 -29.78 -2.47
C LYS A 145 9.30 -30.02 -2.60
N LYS A 146 8.85 -31.23 -2.26
CA LYS A 146 7.42 -31.48 -2.03
C LYS A 146 7.02 -30.78 -0.74
N LEU A 147 5.94 -30.00 -0.76
CA LEU A 147 5.47 -29.30 0.43
C LEU A 147 4.64 -30.24 1.32
N ASP A 148 4.58 -29.91 2.61
CA ASP A 148 3.77 -30.65 3.57
C ASP A 148 2.27 -30.45 3.28
N ILE A 149 1.46 -31.47 3.60
CA ILE A 149 0.00 -31.43 3.42
C ILE A 149 -0.58 -30.22 4.16
N GLY A 150 -1.35 -29.39 3.45
CA GLY A 150 -1.95 -28.17 3.96
C GLY A 150 -1.16 -26.89 3.67
N LEU A 151 0.03 -26.99 3.08
CA LEU A 151 0.72 -25.83 2.50
C LEU A 151 0.30 -25.67 1.05
N GLN A 152 -0.35 -24.54 0.75
CA GLN A 152 -0.89 -24.23 -0.56
C GLN A 152 -0.18 -22.99 -1.15
N PRO A 153 0.18 -23.00 -2.43
CA PRO A 153 0.66 -21.81 -3.12
C PRO A 153 -0.49 -20.81 -3.35
N ILE A 154 -0.16 -19.59 -3.75
CA ILE A 154 -1.11 -18.51 -4.06
C ILE A 154 -2.20 -18.98 -5.04
N LEU A 155 -3.41 -18.43 -4.94
CA LEU A 155 -4.48 -18.58 -5.92
C LEU A 155 -4.23 -17.62 -7.08
N THR A 156 -4.17 -18.17 -8.30
CA THR A 156 -3.95 -17.36 -9.51
C THR A 156 -5.25 -16.67 -9.97
N PRO A 157 -5.16 -15.56 -10.73
CA PRO A 157 -6.33 -14.93 -11.36
C PRO A 157 -7.19 -15.93 -12.15
N GLU A 158 -6.56 -16.84 -12.88
CA GLU A 158 -7.26 -17.89 -13.63
C GLU A 158 -8.05 -18.84 -12.71
N GLU A 159 -7.46 -19.28 -11.59
CA GLU A 159 -8.16 -20.17 -10.63
C GLU A 159 -9.33 -19.50 -9.93
N VAL A 160 -9.24 -18.20 -9.61
CA VAL A 160 -10.35 -17.51 -8.94
C VAL A 160 -11.51 -17.22 -9.90
N ASN A 161 -11.20 -16.98 -11.18
CA ASN A 161 -12.22 -16.77 -12.21
C ASN A 161 -12.95 -18.06 -12.61
N GLU A 162 -12.33 -19.24 -12.44
CA GLU A 162 -12.98 -20.54 -12.67
C GLU A 162 -14.21 -20.75 -11.76
N ALA A 163 -14.32 -20.03 -10.64
CA ALA A 163 -15.45 -20.16 -9.71
C ALA A 163 -16.81 -19.96 -10.41
N GLU A 164 -16.95 -18.91 -11.22
CA GLU A 164 -18.22 -18.62 -11.91
C GLU A 164 -18.64 -19.73 -12.86
N ASP A 165 -17.68 -20.25 -13.63
CA ASP A 165 -17.93 -21.32 -14.60
C ASP A 165 -18.32 -22.63 -13.89
N ILE A 166 -17.67 -22.94 -12.77
CA ILE A 166 -17.99 -24.11 -11.94
C ILE A 166 -19.41 -23.97 -11.37
N LEU A 167 -19.78 -22.80 -10.84
CA LEU A 167 -21.11 -22.58 -10.26
C LEU A 167 -22.22 -22.66 -11.30
N ARG A 168 -22.02 -22.04 -12.48
CA ARG A 168 -23.00 -22.06 -13.58
C ARG A 168 -23.16 -23.44 -14.20
N ALA A 169 -22.12 -24.28 -14.14
CA ALA A 169 -22.17 -25.67 -14.60
C ALA A 169 -22.82 -26.63 -13.60
N ASP A 170 -22.93 -26.27 -12.31
CA ASP A 170 -23.51 -27.14 -11.29
C ASP A 170 -25.04 -27.02 -11.23
N PRO A 171 -25.80 -28.07 -11.62
CA PRO A 171 -27.27 -27.99 -11.67
C PRO A 171 -27.92 -27.77 -10.30
N ARG A 172 -27.21 -28.09 -9.21
CA ARG A 172 -27.71 -27.88 -7.85
C ARG A 172 -27.63 -26.40 -7.49
N ILE A 173 -26.51 -25.74 -7.78
CA ILE A 173 -26.35 -24.30 -7.55
C ILE A 173 -27.32 -23.50 -8.43
N VAL A 174 -27.46 -23.89 -9.69
CA VAL A 174 -28.47 -23.30 -10.59
C VAL A 174 -29.89 -23.41 -10.03
N ALA A 175 -30.25 -24.54 -9.43
CA ALA A 175 -31.55 -24.70 -8.78
C ALA A 175 -31.72 -23.73 -7.59
N ILE A 176 -30.68 -23.54 -6.77
CA ILE A 176 -30.68 -22.60 -5.64
C ILE A 176 -30.87 -21.15 -6.09
N ALA A 177 -30.21 -20.77 -7.19
CA ALA A 177 -30.33 -19.43 -7.76
C ALA A 177 -31.75 -19.18 -8.29
N ARG A 178 -32.35 -20.16 -9.00
CA ARG A 178 -33.70 -20.03 -9.57
C ARG A 178 -34.80 -19.83 -8.54
N GLU A 179 -34.64 -20.38 -7.34
CA GLU A 179 -35.61 -20.20 -6.26
C GLU A 179 -35.77 -18.75 -5.80
N VAL A 180 -34.72 -17.96 -5.96
CA VAL A 180 -34.73 -16.52 -5.70
C VAL A 180 -34.84 -15.69 -6.99
N GLY A 181 -35.24 -16.34 -8.08
CA GLY A 181 -35.52 -15.69 -9.37
C GLY A 181 -34.30 -15.38 -10.23
N ILE A 182 -33.14 -15.99 -9.97
CA ILE A 182 -31.91 -15.77 -10.71
C ILE A 182 -31.63 -16.95 -11.66
N GLU A 183 -31.58 -16.66 -12.96
CA GLU A 183 -31.20 -17.63 -13.98
C GLU A 183 -29.67 -17.78 -14.09
N PRO A 184 -29.14 -18.91 -14.60
CA PRO A 184 -27.70 -19.21 -14.64
C PRO A 184 -26.84 -18.13 -15.32
N GLU A 185 -27.34 -17.50 -16.38
CA GLU A 185 -26.65 -16.42 -17.09
C GLU A 185 -26.46 -15.16 -16.23
N ASN A 186 -27.29 -14.99 -15.20
CA ASN A 186 -27.27 -13.87 -14.27
C ASN A 186 -26.60 -14.25 -12.93
N LEU A 187 -26.05 -15.46 -12.80
CA LEU A 187 -25.32 -15.94 -11.63
C LEU A 187 -23.83 -15.64 -11.78
N TRP A 188 -23.31 -14.75 -10.94
CA TRP A 188 -21.91 -14.31 -10.93
C TRP A 188 -21.29 -14.56 -9.56
N ALA A 189 -19.97 -14.67 -9.49
CA ALA A 189 -19.31 -14.93 -8.22
C ALA A 189 -17.85 -14.47 -8.20
N ASP A 190 -17.47 -13.86 -7.08
CA ASP A 190 -16.06 -13.65 -6.76
C ASP A 190 -15.51 -14.92 -6.08
N GLY A 191 -14.53 -15.57 -6.71
CA GLY A 191 -13.76 -16.66 -6.13
C GLY A 191 -12.77 -16.14 -5.09
N TRP A 192 -12.89 -16.58 -3.84
CA TRP A 192 -12.04 -16.14 -2.74
C TRP A 192 -11.32 -17.33 -2.11
N SER A 193 -10.11 -17.08 -1.59
CA SER A 193 -9.50 -18.01 -0.62
C SER A 193 -10.52 -18.34 0.46
N ILE A 194 -10.61 -19.62 0.83
CA ILE A 194 -11.45 -20.05 1.95
C ILE A 194 -10.97 -19.43 3.28
N GLY A 195 -9.76 -18.88 3.32
CA GLY A 195 -9.12 -18.32 4.51
C GLY A 195 -8.81 -19.43 5.51
N TYR A 196 -9.76 -19.69 6.41
CA TYR A 196 -9.72 -20.82 7.34
C TYR A 196 -11.09 -21.48 7.44
N ASP A 197 -11.13 -22.79 7.22
CA ASP A 197 -12.26 -23.64 7.54
C ASP A 197 -11.74 -25.06 7.79
N ASP A 198 -11.81 -25.51 9.04
CA ASP A 198 -11.25 -26.80 9.45
C ASP A 198 -12.16 -28.00 9.15
N ARG A 199 -13.36 -27.74 8.62
CA ARG A 199 -14.25 -28.78 8.14
C ARG A 199 -13.71 -29.50 6.90
N PHE A 200 -12.91 -28.81 6.08
CA PHE A 200 -12.31 -29.37 4.88
C PHE A 200 -10.98 -30.04 5.19
N ASP A 201 -10.66 -31.12 4.48
CA ASP A 201 -9.37 -31.79 4.64
C ASP A 201 -8.23 -30.88 4.17
N LYS A 202 -7.06 -30.95 4.83
CA LYS A 202 -5.89 -30.12 4.50
C LYS A 202 -5.33 -30.38 3.10
N SER A 203 -5.60 -31.56 2.53
CA SER A 203 -5.16 -31.91 1.17
C SER A 203 -5.96 -31.21 0.08
N LEU A 204 -7.16 -30.70 0.38
CA LEU A 204 -7.98 -29.99 -0.60
C LEU A 204 -7.45 -28.57 -0.83
N ARG A 205 -7.54 -28.11 -2.08
CA ARG A 205 -7.33 -26.71 -2.47
C ARG A 205 -8.68 -26.05 -2.67
N VAL A 206 -9.05 -25.14 -1.78
CA VAL A 206 -10.46 -24.75 -1.60
C VAL A 206 -10.65 -23.24 -1.75
N GLN A 207 -11.69 -22.87 -2.48
CA GLN A 207 -12.19 -21.50 -2.57
C GLN A 207 -13.63 -21.41 -2.04
N GLN A 208 -13.98 -20.28 -1.43
CA GLN A 208 -15.38 -19.90 -1.20
C GLN A 208 -15.82 -18.95 -2.31
N CYS A 209 -17.08 -19.04 -2.72
CA CYS A 209 -17.63 -18.20 -3.77
C CYS A 209 -18.60 -17.19 -3.14
N LEU A 210 -18.34 -15.90 -3.35
CA LEU A 210 -19.22 -14.82 -2.95
C LEU A 210 -20.15 -14.54 -4.12
N VAL A 211 -21.44 -14.84 -3.96
CA VAL A 211 -22.37 -14.93 -5.09
C VAL A 211 -23.20 -13.66 -5.23
N TYR A 212 -23.33 -13.21 -6.48
CA TYR A 212 -24.06 -12.01 -6.87
C TYR A 212 -24.98 -12.31 -8.05
N ALA A 213 -26.04 -11.51 -8.19
CA ALA A 213 -26.81 -11.45 -9.42
C ALA A 213 -26.32 -10.31 -10.32
N ARG A 214 -26.45 -10.47 -11.63
CA ARG A 214 -26.15 -9.40 -12.60
C ARG A 214 -27.12 -9.51 -13.76
N LYS A 215 -27.92 -8.48 -14.05
CA LYS A 215 -28.99 -8.58 -15.07
C LYS A 215 -28.50 -8.19 -16.47
N SER A 216 -27.36 -7.51 -16.56
CA SER A 216 -26.73 -7.16 -17.83
C SER A 216 -25.21 -7.11 -17.73
N GLU A 217 -24.53 -7.23 -18.86
CA GLU A 217 -23.07 -7.36 -18.96
C GLU A 217 -22.25 -6.25 -18.28
N HIS A 218 -22.85 -5.07 -18.02
CA HIS A 218 -22.14 -3.92 -17.45
C HIS A 218 -22.74 -3.40 -16.14
N GLU A 219 -23.86 -3.97 -15.69
CA GLU A 219 -24.49 -3.58 -14.41
C GLU A 219 -23.56 -3.91 -13.24
N ASN A 220 -23.65 -3.09 -12.19
CA ASN A 220 -22.96 -3.30 -10.92
C ASN A 220 -23.52 -4.53 -10.18
N LEU A 221 -22.85 -5.68 -10.33
CA LEU A 221 -23.25 -6.93 -9.66
C LEU A 221 -23.27 -6.83 -8.13
N TYR A 222 -22.44 -5.97 -7.55
CA TYR A 222 -22.37 -5.79 -6.08
C TYR A 222 -23.63 -5.14 -5.49
N ALA A 223 -24.46 -4.52 -6.33
CA ALA A 223 -25.79 -4.05 -5.93
C ALA A 223 -26.79 -5.20 -5.69
N HIS A 224 -26.44 -6.45 -6.05
CA HIS A 224 -27.33 -7.60 -6.00
C HIS A 224 -26.69 -8.81 -5.30
N PRO A 225 -26.21 -8.68 -4.05
CA PRO A 225 -25.64 -9.82 -3.32
C PRO A 225 -26.67 -10.93 -3.10
N MET A 226 -26.23 -12.19 -3.12
CA MET A 226 -27.07 -13.36 -2.85
C MET A 226 -26.89 -13.90 -1.42
N ASP A 227 -27.77 -14.81 -1.00
CA ASP A 227 -27.92 -15.26 0.39
C ASP A 227 -27.14 -16.54 0.76
N PHE A 228 -26.23 -17.01 -0.11
CA PHE A 228 -25.52 -18.28 0.09
C PHE A 228 -24.08 -18.26 -0.42
N TYR A 229 -23.28 -19.18 0.11
CA TYR A 229 -21.84 -19.29 -0.14
C TYR A 229 -21.49 -20.73 -0.53
N PRO A 230 -21.37 -21.03 -1.84
CA PRO A 230 -20.76 -22.26 -2.31
C PRO A 230 -19.28 -22.33 -1.93
N VAL A 231 -18.78 -23.56 -1.78
CA VAL A 231 -17.37 -23.86 -1.61
C VAL A 231 -16.95 -24.86 -2.68
N ILE A 232 -15.85 -24.60 -3.37
CA ILE A 232 -15.36 -25.41 -4.48
C ILE A 232 -13.98 -26.03 -4.18
N ASP A 233 -13.76 -27.23 -4.71
CA ASP A 233 -12.42 -27.81 -4.87
C ASP A 233 -11.84 -27.34 -6.21
N CYS A 234 -10.75 -26.58 -6.16
CA CYS A 234 -10.12 -25.93 -7.31
C CYS A 234 -9.42 -26.93 -8.24
N ASN A 235 -8.98 -28.08 -7.70
CA ASN A 235 -8.33 -29.10 -8.49
C ASN A 235 -9.37 -29.99 -9.17
N ALA A 236 -10.44 -30.36 -8.46
CA ALA A 236 -11.52 -31.17 -9.00
C ALA A 236 -12.50 -30.40 -9.89
N GLY A 237 -12.55 -29.06 -9.78
CA GLY A 237 -13.46 -28.19 -10.52
C GLY A 237 -14.93 -28.41 -10.14
N LYS A 238 -15.21 -28.58 -8.84
CA LYS A 238 -16.54 -28.99 -8.35
C LYS A 238 -16.93 -28.29 -7.06
N VAL A 239 -18.22 -28.03 -6.91
CA VAL A 239 -18.83 -27.62 -5.64
C VAL A 239 -18.81 -28.79 -4.66
N ILE A 240 -18.30 -28.53 -3.46
CA ILE A 240 -18.15 -29.50 -2.37
C ILE A 240 -18.95 -29.15 -1.11
N ALA A 241 -19.38 -27.89 -0.95
CA ALA A 241 -20.28 -27.48 0.13
C ALA A 241 -21.10 -26.25 -0.23
N ILE A 242 -22.17 -26.02 0.53
CA ILE A 242 -23.04 -24.84 0.43
C ILE A 242 -23.33 -24.36 1.85
N ASP A 243 -23.03 -23.10 2.14
CA ASP A 243 -23.32 -22.47 3.43
C ASP A 243 -24.36 -21.35 3.28
N PHE A 244 -25.31 -21.28 4.21
CA PHE A 244 -26.25 -20.16 4.37
C PHE A 244 -25.96 -19.45 5.69
N PRO A 245 -25.81 -18.11 5.71
CA PRO A 245 -25.61 -17.39 6.95
C PRO A 245 -26.84 -17.42 7.86
N GLY A 246 -26.63 -17.60 9.17
CA GLY A 246 -27.69 -17.39 10.16
C GLY A 246 -28.13 -15.93 10.20
N HIS A 247 -29.35 -15.65 10.68
CA HIS A 247 -29.83 -14.29 10.91
C HIS A 247 -29.95 -14.03 12.41
N ARG A 248 -29.91 -12.75 12.80
CA ARG A 248 -30.10 -12.33 14.19
C ARG A 248 -31.54 -11.98 14.46
N ASP A 249 -32.06 -12.50 15.57
CA ASP A 249 -33.37 -12.09 16.06
C ASP A 249 -33.33 -10.62 16.54
N PRO A 250 -34.26 -9.75 16.09
CA PRO A 250 -34.22 -8.32 16.37
C PRO A 250 -34.51 -7.94 17.82
N VAL A 251 -35.08 -8.85 18.61
CA VAL A 251 -35.41 -8.60 20.02
C VAL A 251 -34.30 -9.10 20.93
N THR A 252 -33.77 -10.29 20.66
CA THR A 252 -32.84 -11.01 21.53
C THR A 252 -31.38 -10.93 21.07
N GLY A 253 -31.13 -10.57 19.81
CA GLY A 253 -29.80 -10.55 19.19
C GLY A 253 -29.18 -11.94 18.95
N LYS A 254 -29.90 -13.02 19.30
CA LYS A 254 -29.44 -14.40 19.13
C LYS A 254 -29.46 -14.80 17.66
N LEU A 255 -28.48 -15.61 17.26
CA LEU A 255 -28.46 -16.22 15.93
C LEU A 255 -29.51 -17.32 15.82
N SER A 256 -30.08 -17.47 14.63
CA SER A 256 -31.06 -18.50 14.27
C SER A 256 -30.49 -19.91 14.16
N THR A 257 -29.17 -20.04 14.15
CA THR A 257 -28.46 -21.32 14.16
C THR A 257 -28.73 -22.11 15.45
N PRO A 258 -28.56 -23.44 15.44
CA PRO A 258 -28.68 -24.27 16.64
C PRO A 258 -27.85 -23.72 17.81
N ASN A 259 -28.51 -23.52 18.96
CA ASN A 259 -27.92 -22.94 20.17
C ASN A 259 -27.35 -21.52 20.00
N ALA A 260 -27.84 -20.75 19.00
CA ALA A 260 -27.33 -19.42 18.66
C ALA A 260 -25.81 -19.39 18.39
N SER A 261 -25.29 -20.46 17.79
CA SER A 261 -23.86 -20.67 17.57
C SER A 261 -23.33 -19.92 16.34
N THR A 262 -22.11 -19.40 16.44
CA THR A 262 -21.34 -18.88 15.30
C THR A 262 -20.48 -19.96 14.63
N LYS A 263 -20.53 -21.21 15.13
CA LYS A 263 -19.75 -22.31 14.58
C LYS A 263 -20.22 -22.68 13.16
N PRO A 264 -19.33 -23.19 12.31
CA PRO A 264 -19.72 -23.79 11.05
C PRO A 264 -20.72 -24.95 11.23
N GLY A 265 -21.66 -25.07 10.29
CA GLY A 265 -22.52 -26.24 10.15
C GLY A 265 -21.79 -27.44 9.52
N PRO A 266 -22.45 -28.61 9.40
CA PRO A 266 -21.85 -29.76 8.71
C PRO A 266 -21.48 -29.40 7.26
N VAL A 267 -20.46 -30.08 6.72
CA VAL A 267 -20.16 -29.99 5.27
C VAL A 267 -21.26 -30.75 4.54
N THR A 268 -22.05 -30.03 3.77
CA THR A 268 -23.12 -30.62 2.98
C THR A 268 -23.27 -29.91 1.65
N MET A 269 -23.66 -30.68 0.64
CA MET A 269 -24.12 -30.16 -0.66
C MET A 269 -25.65 -30.24 -0.77
N ASP A 270 -26.32 -30.75 0.27
CA ASP A 270 -27.77 -30.73 0.37
C ASP A 270 -28.19 -29.33 0.81
N ARG A 271 -28.88 -28.64 -0.10
CA ARG A 271 -29.40 -27.30 0.16
C ARG A 271 -30.32 -27.29 1.37
N ASP A 272 -31.24 -28.24 1.49
CA ASP A 272 -32.27 -28.24 2.53
C ASP A 272 -31.62 -28.41 3.91
N GLU A 273 -30.59 -29.24 4.00
CA GLU A 273 -29.79 -29.40 5.22
C GLU A 273 -29.04 -28.11 5.59
N ALA A 274 -28.35 -27.49 4.62
CA ALA A 274 -27.61 -26.24 4.84
C ALA A 274 -28.53 -25.08 5.26
N LEU A 275 -29.68 -24.94 4.59
CA LEU A 275 -30.66 -23.90 4.89
C LEU A 275 -31.32 -24.15 6.26
N ALA A 276 -31.67 -25.40 6.58
CA ALA A 276 -32.22 -25.75 7.88
C ALA A 276 -31.24 -25.44 9.02
N TYR A 277 -29.93 -25.67 8.83
CA TYR A 277 -28.90 -25.31 9.81
C TYR A 277 -28.83 -23.80 10.06
N SER A 278 -28.92 -22.99 9.00
CA SER A 278 -28.91 -21.53 9.14
C SER A 278 -30.12 -21.03 9.94
N GLY A 279 -31.25 -21.76 9.89
CA GLY A 279 -32.53 -21.33 10.47
C GLY A 279 -33.10 -20.09 9.78
N ARG A 280 -32.59 -19.71 8.60
CA ARG A 280 -32.98 -18.54 7.82
C ARG A 280 -33.93 -18.94 6.69
N LYS A 281 -34.79 -18.02 6.27
CA LYS A 281 -35.55 -18.15 5.02
C LYS A 281 -34.69 -17.68 3.86
N ARG A 282 -34.99 -18.14 2.64
CA ARG A 282 -34.35 -17.62 1.43
C ARG A 282 -34.65 -16.13 1.28
N ILE A 283 -33.63 -15.35 0.92
CA ILE A 283 -33.76 -13.91 0.67
C ILE A 283 -33.38 -13.65 -0.77
N PRO A 284 -34.29 -13.09 -1.59
CA PRO A 284 -33.94 -12.72 -2.94
C PRO A 284 -32.95 -11.56 -2.94
N PRO A 285 -32.02 -11.51 -3.92
CA PRO A 285 -31.14 -10.36 -4.05
C PRO A 285 -31.98 -9.09 -4.28
N PRO A 286 -31.57 -7.93 -3.74
CA PRO A 286 -32.20 -6.67 -4.10
C PRO A 286 -32.11 -6.47 -5.61
N MET A 287 -33.19 -6.03 -6.24
CA MET A 287 -33.26 -5.86 -7.70
C MET A 287 -33.18 -4.39 -8.13
N GLU A 288 -33.00 -3.46 -7.19
CA GLU A 288 -32.74 -2.06 -7.53
C GLU A 288 -31.29 -1.90 -8.00
N SER A 289 -31.10 -1.28 -9.16
CA SER A 289 -29.78 -1.06 -9.76
C SER A 289 -29.10 0.14 -9.12
N PHE A 290 -27.80 0.02 -8.87
CA PHE A 290 -26.95 1.11 -8.38
C PHE A 290 -25.68 1.19 -9.23
N ASP A 291 -25.83 1.68 -10.45
CA ASP A 291 -24.74 1.75 -11.42
C ASP A 291 -23.92 3.03 -11.28
N TYR A 292 -22.61 2.91 -11.56
CA TYR A 292 -21.65 4.01 -11.55
C TYR A 292 -21.07 4.32 -12.93
N LEU A 293 -21.39 3.51 -13.94
CA LEU A 293 -20.98 3.77 -15.32
C LEU A 293 -21.83 4.90 -15.91
N PRO A 294 -21.23 5.94 -16.51
CA PRO A 294 -21.97 7.09 -17.02
C PRO A 294 -23.14 6.77 -17.95
N GLU A 295 -22.95 5.78 -18.83
CA GLU A 295 -23.95 5.30 -19.78
C GLU A 295 -25.14 4.60 -19.12
N LEU A 296 -24.94 3.96 -17.96
CA LEU A 296 -26.00 3.32 -17.18
C LEU A 296 -26.67 4.34 -16.25
N MET A 297 -25.89 5.21 -15.60
CA MET A 297 -26.41 6.32 -14.79
C MET A 297 -27.35 7.22 -15.60
N ALA A 298 -27.03 7.49 -16.88
CA ALA A 298 -27.87 8.29 -17.75
C ALA A 298 -29.25 7.65 -18.07
N GLN A 299 -29.40 6.34 -17.84
CA GLN A 299 -30.64 5.59 -18.04
C GLN A 299 -31.53 5.58 -16.79
N ASP A 300 -30.97 5.83 -15.60
CA ASP A 300 -31.71 5.91 -14.34
C ASP A 300 -32.08 7.36 -13.99
N PRO A 301 -33.39 7.73 -14.01
CA PRO A 301 -33.82 9.09 -13.67
C PRO A 301 -33.58 9.47 -12.20
N LYS A 302 -33.24 8.53 -11.32
CA LYS A 302 -32.85 8.81 -9.92
C LYS A 302 -31.41 9.30 -9.81
N MET A 303 -30.55 8.99 -10.79
CA MET A 303 -29.15 9.34 -10.76
C MET A 303 -28.92 10.78 -11.27
N PRO A 304 -27.98 11.54 -10.66
CA PRO A 304 -27.68 12.88 -11.11
C PRO A 304 -26.96 12.84 -12.47
N PRO A 305 -27.17 13.85 -13.35
CA PRO A 305 -26.39 13.96 -14.58
C PRO A 305 -24.92 14.26 -14.26
N LEU A 306 -24.03 13.92 -15.19
CA LEU A 306 -22.62 14.28 -15.09
C LEU A 306 -22.44 15.81 -14.98
N ARG A 307 -21.47 16.22 -14.17
CA ARG A 307 -21.12 17.65 -14.03
C ARG A 307 -20.58 18.21 -15.34
N THR A 308 -21.04 19.40 -15.71
CA THR A 308 -20.63 20.12 -16.94
C THR A 308 -19.85 21.40 -16.65
N ASP A 309 -19.63 21.72 -15.38
CA ASP A 309 -19.01 22.96 -14.91
C ASP A 309 -17.50 22.85 -14.69
N LEU A 310 -16.94 21.64 -14.55
CA LEU A 310 -15.50 21.40 -14.45
C LEU A 310 -14.77 21.89 -15.72
N LYS A 311 -13.74 22.72 -15.53
CA LYS A 311 -12.88 23.21 -16.62
C LYS A 311 -11.64 22.32 -16.74
N PRO A 312 -11.12 22.07 -17.95
CA PRO A 312 -9.90 21.29 -18.14
C PRO A 312 -8.71 21.85 -17.34
N LEU A 313 -7.95 20.96 -16.71
CA LEU A 313 -6.67 21.26 -16.06
C LEU A 313 -5.58 20.42 -16.74
N HIS A 314 -4.71 21.09 -17.50
CA HIS A 314 -3.62 20.42 -18.21
C HIS A 314 -2.31 20.53 -17.43
N VAL A 315 -1.65 19.38 -17.25
CA VAL A 315 -0.28 19.29 -16.70
C VAL A 315 0.66 19.01 -17.86
N VAL A 316 1.54 19.96 -18.18
CA VAL A 316 2.41 19.90 -19.37
C VAL A 316 3.88 20.12 -18.99
N GLN A 317 4.77 19.33 -19.59
CA GLN A 317 6.22 19.46 -19.46
C GLN A 317 6.85 19.72 -20.84
N PRO A 318 6.87 20.99 -21.31
CA PRO A 318 7.22 21.32 -22.69
C PRO A 318 8.68 20.98 -23.06
N GLU A 319 9.57 20.88 -22.07
CA GLU A 319 10.98 20.54 -22.23
C GLU A 319 11.28 19.06 -21.88
N GLY A 320 10.23 18.25 -21.69
CA GLY A 320 10.34 16.88 -21.24
C GLY A 320 10.47 16.73 -19.71
N VAL A 321 10.67 15.49 -19.28
CA VAL A 321 10.78 15.11 -17.87
C VAL A 321 12.20 15.35 -17.32
N SER A 322 12.30 15.49 -16.00
CA SER A 322 13.56 15.70 -15.27
C SER A 322 14.15 14.40 -14.71
N PHE A 323 13.47 13.25 -14.87
CA PHE A 323 14.02 11.93 -14.55
C PHE A 323 14.62 11.26 -15.78
N LYS A 324 15.51 10.31 -15.56
CA LYS A 324 16.13 9.46 -16.59
C LYS A 324 15.98 8.00 -16.18
N LEU A 325 15.82 7.12 -17.17
CA LEU A 325 15.86 5.68 -16.97
C LEU A 325 16.97 5.03 -17.81
N ASN A 326 17.57 4.00 -17.24
CA ASN A 326 18.42 3.02 -17.93
C ASN A 326 17.93 1.62 -17.54
N GLY A 327 17.14 0.99 -18.42
CA GLY A 327 16.31 -0.15 -18.01
C GLY A 327 15.42 0.27 -16.85
N ASN A 328 15.49 -0.46 -15.73
CA ASN A 328 14.73 -0.18 -14.52
C ASN A 328 15.48 0.69 -13.50
N GLU A 329 16.71 1.15 -13.79
CA GLU A 329 17.39 2.13 -12.95
C GLU A 329 16.88 3.54 -13.25
N LEU A 330 16.45 4.26 -12.22
CA LEU A 330 15.92 5.61 -12.31
C LEU A 330 16.84 6.61 -11.60
N GLU A 331 17.07 7.75 -12.25
CA GLU A 331 17.75 8.92 -11.67
C GLU A 331 16.85 10.17 -11.74
N TRP A 332 16.66 10.86 -10.62
CA TRP A 332 15.85 12.08 -10.56
C TRP A 332 16.25 12.98 -9.39
N GLN A 333 16.52 14.26 -9.63
CA GLN A 333 16.79 15.26 -8.58
C GLN A 333 17.71 14.75 -7.45
N LYS A 334 18.87 14.18 -7.85
CA LYS A 334 19.91 13.55 -6.99
C LYS A 334 19.57 12.17 -6.44
N TRP A 335 18.32 11.71 -6.54
CA TRP A 335 17.97 10.33 -6.24
C TRP A 335 18.46 9.38 -7.33
N LYS A 336 18.86 8.17 -6.91
CA LYS A 336 19.07 7.02 -7.77
C LYS A 336 18.47 5.77 -7.13
N MET A 337 17.77 4.94 -7.89
CA MET A 337 17.10 3.72 -7.41
C MET A 337 16.85 2.72 -8.54
N HIS A 338 16.51 1.48 -8.19
CA HIS A 338 15.99 0.46 -9.10
C HIS A 338 14.48 0.25 -8.86
N ILE A 339 13.71 0.14 -9.94
CA ILE A 339 12.27 -0.12 -9.92
C ILE A 339 12.01 -1.59 -10.28
N GLY A 340 11.58 -2.37 -9.30
CA GLY A 340 11.27 -3.79 -9.46
C GLY A 340 9.78 -4.08 -9.59
N PHE A 341 9.47 -5.22 -10.20
CA PHE A 341 8.14 -5.82 -10.21
C PHE A 341 8.24 -7.25 -9.67
N HIS A 342 7.30 -7.67 -8.84
CA HIS A 342 7.25 -9.01 -8.29
C HIS A 342 5.81 -9.54 -8.35
N PRO A 343 5.56 -10.76 -8.86
CA PRO A 343 4.19 -11.29 -8.97
C PRO A 343 3.41 -11.26 -7.65
N ARG A 344 4.10 -11.48 -6.51
CA ARG A 344 3.52 -11.37 -5.16
C ARG A 344 3.42 -9.93 -4.62
N ASP A 345 4.54 -9.29 -4.27
CA ASP A 345 4.56 -7.93 -3.70
C ASP A 345 4.06 -6.81 -4.64
N GLY A 346 4.07 -7.05 -5.96
CA GLY A 346 3.87 -5.99 -6.95
C GLY A 346 5.08 -5.07 -7.08
N LEU A 347 4.88 -3.78 -6.85
CA LEU A 347 5.91 -2.75 -6.97
C LEU A 347 6.94 -2.82 -5.83
N ILE A 348 8.23 -2.92 -6.20
CA ILE A 348 9.37 -2.91 -5.27
C ILE A 348 10.29 -1.75 -5.64
N ILE A 349 10.75 -0.98 -4.65
CA ILE A 349 11.82 0.01 -4.84
C ILE A 349 13.10 -0.48 -4.17
N SER A 350 14.20 -0.51 -4.91
CA SER A 350 15.49 -1.03 -4.43
C SER A 350 16.63 -0.04 -4.63
N THR A 351 17.73 -0.27 -3.91
CA THR A 351 19.03 0.43 -4.06
C THR A 351 18.94 1.95 -4.04
N VAL A 352 18.02 2.48 -3.22
CA VAL A 352 17.75 3.91 -3.06
C VAL A 352 18.97 4.61 -2.47
N SER A 353 19.47 5.59 -3.20
CA SER A 353 20.58 6.44 -2.79
C SER A 353 20.34 7.90 -3.18
N TYR A 354 21.08 8.80 -2.54
CA TYR A 354 21.03 10.23 -2.80
C TYR A 354 22.43 10.79 -3.04
N ASN A 355 22.61 11.53 -4.13
CA ASN A 355 23.84 12.23 -4.46
C ASN A 355 23.92 13.56 -3.70
N ASP A 356 24.57 13.54 -2.54
CA ASP A 356 24.86 14.72 -1.73
C ASP A 356 26.18 15.34 -2.18
N ARG A 357 26.10 16.21 -3.20
CA ARG A 357 27.22 17.03 -3.69
C ARG A 357 28.44 16.20 -4.14
N GLY A 358 28.19 15.13 -4.89
CA GLY A 358 29.20 14.20 -5.40
C GLY A 358 29.41 12.97 -4.51
N ASN A 359 28.88 12.96 -3.28
CA ASN A 359 28.89 11.79 -2.41
C ASN A 359 27.56 11.03 -2.55
N VAL A 360 27.59 9.85 -3.15
CA VAL A 360 26.41 8.97 -3.25
C VAL A 360 26.22 8.25 -1.93
N ARG A 361 25.13 8.56 -1.24
CA ARG A 361 24.84 8.04 0.11
C ARG A 361 23.63 7.10 0.03
N PRO A 362 23.78 5.82 0.41
CA PRO A 362 22.66 4.88 0.41
C PRO A 362 21.64 5.23 1.50
N ILE A 363 20.38 4.83 1.30
CA ILE A 363 19.28 5.08 2.23
C ILE A 363 18.47 3.79 2.46
N VAL A 364 18.01 3.13 1.41
CA VAL A 364 17.22 1.88 1.49
C VAL A 364 17.68 0.88 0.44
N TYR A 365 17.88 -0.37 0.84
CA TYR A 365 18.25 -1.45 -0.06
C TYR A 365 17.04 -1.99 -0.80
N ARG A 366 15.93 -2.21 -0.08
CA ARG A 366 14.67 -2.71 -0.62
C ARG A 366 13.50 -2.20 0.23
N MET A 367 12.41 -1.79 -0.43
CA MET A 367 11.12 -1.52 0.21
C MET A 367 9.97 -2.05 -0.64
N SER A 368 9.01 -2.70 0.02
CA SER A 368 7.77 -3.19 -0.60
C SER A 368 6.66 -3.34 0.45
N VAL A 369 5.41 -3.33 0.00
CA VAL A 369 4.28 -3.80 0.83
C VAL A 369 4.32 -5.32 0.78
N ALA A 370 4.81 -5.94 1.85
CA ALA A 370 5.16 -7.35 1.88
C ALA A 370 4.00 -8.26 2.30
N GLU A 371 2.96 -7.70 2.93
CA GLU A 371 1.71 -8.39 3.22
C GLU A 371 0.61 -7.39 3.53
N MET A 372 -0.64 -7.84 3.47
CA MET A 372 -1.79 -7.17 4.05
C MET A 372 -2.79 -8.18 4.58
N VAL A 373 -3.69 -7.75 5.45
CA VAL A 373 -4.83 -8.57 5.88
C VAL A 373 -6.08 -7.69 5.99
N VAL A 374 -7.22 -8.21 5.48
CA VAL A 374 -8.50 -7.49 5.44
C VAL A 374 -9.58 -8.21 6.24
N PRO A 375 -9.52 -8.21 7.59
CA PRO A 375 -10.47 -8.96 8.40
C PRO A 375 -11.83 -8.30 8.53
N TYR A 376 -12.90 -9.06 8.28
CA TYR A 376 -14.29 -8.63 8.46
C TYR A 376 -14.82 -8.99 9.86
N ALA A 377 -15.73 -8.16 10.36
CA ALA A 377 -16.20 -8.25 11.75
C ALA A 377 -17.45 -9.13 11.96
N SER A 378 -18.24 -9.42 10.92
CA SER A 378 -19.47 -10.20 11.12
C SER A 378 -19.14 -11.63 11.58
N THR A 379 -19.78 -12.03 12.68
CA THR A 379 -19.46 -13.27 13.37
C THR A 379 -20.28 -14.47 12.90
N GLU A 380 -21.34 -14.27 12.12
CA GLU A 380 -22.18 -15.38 11.66
C GLU A 380 -21.48 -16.16 10.53
N HIS A 381 -21.39 -17.48 10.68
CA HIS A 381 -20.80 -18.34 9.65
C HIS A 381 -21.57 -18.19 8.34
N PRO A 382 -20.90 -18.01 7.19
CA PRO A 382 -19.47 -18.13 6.95
C PRO A 382 -18.67 -16.83 6.92
N HIS A 383 -19.24 -15.67 7.26
CA HIS A 383 -18.54 -14.39 7.18
C HIS A 383 -17.21 -14.31 7.94
N PRO A 384 -16.99 -15.02 9.06
CA PRO A 384 -15.68 -15.13 9.69
C PRO A 384 -14.56 -15.68 8.80
N ARG A 385 -14.85 -16.26 7.64
CA ARG A 385 -13.85 -16.67 6.63
C ARG A 385 -13.30 -15.51 5.81
N LYS A 386 -13.94 -14.33 5.86
CA LYS A 386 -13.52 -13.13 5.14
C LYS A 386 -12.42 -12.41 5.91
N PHE A 387 -11.18 -12.78 5.64
CA PHE A 387 -9.99 -12.10 6.18
C PHE A 387 -8.81 -12.32 5.24
N ALA A 388 -8.98 -11.84 4.00
CA ALA A 388 -8.06 -12.10 2.92
C ALA A 388 -6.66 -11.54 3.23
N PHE A 389 -5.63 -12.30 2.91
CA PHE A 389 -4.25 -11.84 2.89
C PHE A 389 -3.86 -11.55 1.45
N ASP A 390 -4.21 -10.39 0.93
CA ASP A 390 -4.26 -10.20 -0.53
C ASP A 390 -2.90 -10.41 -1.22
N VAL A 391 -1.81 -10.05 -0.54
CA VAL A 391 -0.45 -10.29 -1.06
C VAL A 391 -0.13 -11.78 -1.03
N GLY A 392 -0.35 -12.45 0.11
CA GLY A 392 -0.01 -13.85 0.30
C GLY A 392 -0.95 -14.87 -0.33
N GLU A 393 -2.21 -14.51 -0.57
CA GLU A 393 -3.23 -15.40 -1.11
C GLU A 393 -3.46 -15.24 -2.61
N TYR A 394 -3.26 -14.04 -3.18
CA TYR A 394 -3.54 -13.76 -4.59
C TYR A 394 -2.35 -13.19 -5.36
N GLY A 395 -1.55 -12.34 -4.70
CA GLY A 395 -0.44 -11.61 -5.30
C GLY A 395 -0.89 -10.27 -5.89
N MET A 396 -0.30 -9.18 -5.41
CA MET A 396 -0.65 -7.84 -5.87
C MET A 396 -0.13 -7.54 -7.27
N GLY A 397 1.00 -8.17 -7.66
CA GLY A 397 1.58 -8.03 -8.99
C GLY A 397 0.77 -8.76 -10.05
N THR A 398 0.35 -9.99 -9.78
CA THR A 398 -0.57 -10.77 -10.64
C THR A 398 -1.92 -10.08 -10.81
N LEU A 399 -2.35 -9.28 -9.83
CA LEU A 399 -3.57 -8.47 -9.83
C LEU A 399 -3.37 -7.01 -10.26
N ALA A 400 -2.18 -6.63 -10.72
CA ALA A 400 -1.90 -5.28 -11.18
C ALA A 400 -2.76 -4.93 -12.43
N ASN A 401 -3.26 -3.70 -12.47
CA ASN A 401 -4.01 -3.21 -13.62
C ASN A 401 -3.07 -2.72 -14.73
N SER A 402 -3.55 -2.80 -15.97
CA SER A 402 -2.93 -2.10 -17.09
C SER A 402 -3.33 -0.62 -17.12
N LEU A 403 -2.41 0.24 -16.67
CA LEU A 403 -2.68 1.67 -16.50
C LEU A 403 -2.77 2.40 -17.85
N LYS A 404 -3.74 3.31 -17.98
CA LYS A 404 -4.00 4.08 -19.20
C LYS A 404 -3.53 5.53 -19.08
N LEU A 405 -2.88 5.99 -20.15
CA LEU A 405 -2.39 7.36 -20.27
C LEU A 405 -3.53 8.38 -20.13
N GLY A 406 -3.39 9.34 -19.21
CA GLY A 406 -4.34 10.43 -19.01
C GLY A 406 -5.60 10.07 -18.21
N CYS A 407 -5.72 8.83 -17.74
CA CYS A 407 -6.78 8.38 -16.82
C CYS A 407 -6.20 8.16 -15.42
N ASP A 408 -5.35 7.14 -15.27
CA ASP A 408 -4.82 6.73 -13.97
C ASP A 408 -3.61 7.56 -13.53
N CYS A 409 -2.84 8.05 -14.50
CA CYS A 409 -1.67 8.90 -14.30
C CYS A 409 -1.75 10.14 -15.22
N LEU A 410 -1.65 11.33 -14.65
CA LEU A 410 -1.84 12.61 -15.35
C LEU A 410 -0.51 13.36 -15.53
N GLY A 411 -0.20 13.77 -16.76
CA GLY A 411 1.01 14.53 -17.10
C GLY A 411 1.84 13.86 -18.18
N THR A 412 3.17 13.92 -18.05
CA THR A 412 4.10 13.22 -18.95
C THR A 412 4.58 11.94 -18.26
N ILE A 413 4.13 10.78 -18.75
CA ILE A 413 4.23 9.51 -18.04
C ILE A 413 5.19 8.55 -18.76
N HIS A 414 6.01 7.83 -17.99
CA HIS A 414 6.73 6.64 -18.43
C HIS A 414 6.12 5.41 -17.76
N TYR A 415 6.05 4.29 -18.47
CA TYR A 415 5.46 3.05 -17.95
C TYR A 415 6.47 1.91 -17.97
N LEU A 416 6.36 1.01 -17.00
CA LEU A 416 7.05 -0.28 -16.98
C LEU A 416 6.01 -1.40 -16.94
N ASP A 417 6.26 -2.46 -17.71
CA ASP A 417 5.41 -3.65 -17.75
C ASP A 417 5.75 -4.61 -16.61
N GLY A 418 4.74 -5.36 -16.17
CA GLY A 418 4.88 -6.49 -15.25
C GLY A 418 4.79 -7.83 -15.98
N HIS A 419 5.41 -8.87 -15.44
CA HIS A 419 5.29 -10.23 -15.98
C HIS A 419 5.08 -11.26 -14.86
N TYR A 420 4.21 -12.23 -15.11
CA TYR A 420 4.00 -13.39 -14.24
C TYR A 420 3.77 -14.66 -15.07
N VAL A 421 3.65 -15.81 -14.41
CA VAL A 421 3.43 -17.10 -15.07
C VAL A 421 1.95 -17.47 -15.01
N ALA A 422 1.36 -17.84 -16.14
CA ALA A 422 0.02 -18.41 -16.21
C ALA A 422 0.00 -19.86 -15.72
N LEU A 423 -1.18 -20.43 -15.46
CA LEU A 423 -1.33 -21.82 -15.03
C LEU A 423 -0.67 -22.84 -15.97
N ASP A 424 -0.63 -22.54 -17.27
CA ASP A 424 -0.02 -23.37 -18.30
C ASP A 424 1.50 -23.14 -18.46
N GLY A 425 2.11 -22.33 -17.61
CA GLY A 425 3.53 -22.01 -17.64
C GLY A 425 3.92 -20.96 -18.68
N SER A 426 2.97 -20.41 -19.46
CA SER A 426 3.27 -19.30 -20.37
C SER A 426 3.47 -17.98 -19.59
N PRO A 427 4.30 -17.06 -20.10
CA PRO A 427 4.41 -15.73 -19.51
C PRO A 427 3.16 -14.90 -19.83
N THR A 428 2.58 -14.25 -18.82
CA THR A 428 1.54 -13.24 -18.96
C THR A 428 2.13 -11.86 -18.68
N ALA A 429 1.89 -10.92 -19.58
CA ALA A 429 2.30 -9.52 -19.41
C ALA A 429 1.15 -8.70 -18.83
N VAL A 430 1.47 -7.82 -17.89
CA VAL A 430 0.63 -6.71 -17.46
C VAL A 430 1.22 -5.46 -18.07
N GLU A 431 0.71 -5.07 -19.23
CA GLU A 431 1.15 -3.86 -19.94
C GLU A 431 0.92 -2.64 -19.03
N ASN A 432 1.88 -1.73 -18.97
CA ASN A 432 1.79 -0.49 -18.20
C ASN A 432 1.49 -0.70 -16.69
N ALA A 433 1.97 -1.79 -16.09
CA ALA A 433 1.71 -2.11 -14.68
C ALA A 433 2.14 -1.01 -13.70
N ILE A 434 3.26 -0.33 -13.99
CA ILE A 434 3.81 0.73 -13.15
C ILE A 434 3.88 2.01 -13.97
N CYS A 435 3.40 3.13 -13.41
CA CYS A 435 3.57 4.44 -14.00
C CYS A 435 4.54 5.31 -13.19
N ILE A 436 5.36 6.07 -13.92
CA ILE A 436 6.41 6.93 -13.40
C ILE A 436 6.22 8.32 -13.98
N HIS A 437 6.05 9.31 -13.12
CA HIS A 437 5.95 10.71 -13.51
C HIS A 437 6.41 11.62 -12.36
N GLU A 438 6.35 12.92 -12.59
CA GLU A 438 6.66 13.89 -11.55
C GLU A 438 5.59 14.97 -11.47
N GLU A 439 5.33 15.42 -10.26
CA GLU A 439 4.28 16.39 -9.94
C GLU A 439 4.88 17.59 -9.22
N ASP A 440 4.20 18.73 -9.37
CA ASP A 440 4.38 19.84 -8.45
C ASP A 440 3.91 19.42 -7.04
N ALA A 441 4.73 19.74 -6.03
CA ALA A 441 4.45 19.41 -4.63
C ALA A 441 4.19 20.68 -3.78
N GLY A 442 3.71 21.75 -4.40
CA GLY A 442 3.45 23.01 -3.71
C GLY A 442 4.73 23.78 -3.34
N ILE A 443 4.71 24.44 -2.18
CA ILE A 443 5.85 25.21 -1.67
C ILE A 443 6.80 24.26 -0.95
N ALA A 444 8.06 24.18 -1.40
CA ALA A 444 9.11 23.46 -0.68
C ALA A 444 9.55 24.22 0.57
N TRP A 445 9.83 25.51 0.42
CA TRP A 445 10.17 26.40 1.52
C TRP A 445 9.93 27.86 1.14
N LYS A 446 9.68 28.71 2.14
CA LYS A 446 9.49 30.16 1.97
C LYS A 446 9.92 30.90 3.22
N HIS A 447 10.54 32.06 3.03
CA HIS A 447 10.80 33.02 4.10
C HIS A 447 10.52 34.45 3.64
N THR A 448 10.11 35.30 4.58
CA THR A 448 9.86 36.73 4.38
C THR A 448 10.46 37.49 5.55
N ASP A 449 11.46 38.33 5.27
CA ASP A 449 11.95 39.28 6.26
C ASP A 449 10.99 40.48 6.33
N TYR A 450 10.28 40.59 7.45
CA TYR A 450 9.24 41.61 7.64
C TYR A 450 9.79 43.03 7.86
N ARG A 451 11.10 43.16 8.09
CA ARG A 451 11.73 44.46 8.38
C ARG A 451 11.70 45.36 7.14
N PRO A 452 11.70 46.69 7.30
CA PRO A 452 11.80 47.60 6.16
C PRO A 452 13.01 47.27 5.27
N GLY A 453 12.78 47.06 3.97
CA GLY A 453 13.82 46.62 3.02
C GLY A 453 14.14 45.12 3.04
N GLY A 454 13.43 44.32 3.85
CA GLY A 454 13.57 42.87 3.94
C GLY A 454 13.21 42.15 2.65
N LYS A 455 13.85 41.00 2.41
CA LYS A 455 13.68 40.18 1.21
C LYS A 455 12.68 39.05 1.43
N VAL A 456 12.05 38.64 0.33
CA VAL A 456 11.20 37.44 0.24
C VAL A 456 11.90 36.43 -0.66
N ARG A 457 11.91 35.16 -0.25
CA ARG A 457 12.33 34.05 -1.11
C ARG A 457 11.43 32.84 -0.89
N SER A 458 11.09 32.15 -1.97
CA SER A 458 10.36 30.89 -1.96
C SER A 458 10.87 29.97 -3.07
N ALA A 459 10.82 28.67 -2.82
CA ALA A 459 11.01 27.63 -3.81
C ALA A 459 9.79 26.71 -3.85
N ARG A 460 9.49 26.16 -5.02
CA ARG A 460 8.45 25.14 -5.19
C ARG A 460 9.08 23.75 -5.08
N GLY A 461 8.35 22.83 -4.47
CA GLY A 461 8.74 21.43 -4.39
C GLY A 461 8.29 20.68 -5.64
N ARG A 462 9.02 19.62 -5.98
CA ARG A 462 8.56 18.59 -6.90
C ARG A 462 8.66 17.25 -6.19
N LYS A 463 7.82 16.32 -6.62
CA LYS A 463 7.90 14.91 -6.22
C LYS A 463 7.90 14.04 -7.46
N LEU A 464 8.74 13.01 -7.46
CA LEU A 464 8.63 11.88 -8.36
C LEU A 464 7.59 10.93 -7.80
N VAL A 465 6.70 10.39 -8.63
CA VAL A 465 5.68 9.40 -8.27
C VAL A 465 5.95 8.14 -9.08
N ILE A 466 6.07 7.01 -8.39
CA ILE A 466 6.16 5.67 -8.96
C ILE A 466 5.00 4.87 -8.35
N GLN A 467 4.00 4.53 -9.16
CA GLN A 467 2.78 3.90 -8.64
C GLN A 467 2.33 2.69 -9.44
N MET A 468 1.62 1.80 -8.75
CA MET A 468 0.92 0.64 -9.28
C MET A 468 -0.50 0.64 -8.70
N ILE A 469 -1.48 0.23 -9.50
CA ILE A 469 -2.85 -0.04 -9.06
C ILE A 469 -3.11 -1.53 -9.20
N CYS A 470 -3.72 -2.16 -8.20
CA CYS A 470 -4.18 -3.54 -8.28
C CYS A 470 -5.64 -3.67 -7.85
N THR A 471 -6.37 -4.56 -8.51
CA THR A 471 -7.78 -4.87 -8.21
C THR A 471 -7.86 -6.25 -7.57
N ILE A 472 -8.41 -6.31 -6.36
CA ILE A 472 -8.64 -7.56 -5.63
C ILE A 472 -10.15 -7.72 -5.52
N ALA A 473 -10.73 -8.45 -6.48
CA ALA A 473 -12.17 -8.58 -6.62
C ALA A 473 -12.87 -7.21 -6.59
N ASN A 474 -13.54 -6.88 -5.48
CA ASN A 474 -14.29 -5.66 -5.31
C ASN A 474 -13.44 -4.41 -5.00
N TYR A 475 -12.23 -4.53 -4.45
CA TYR A 475 -11.42 -3.37 -4.01
C TYR A 475 -10.32 -2.99 -5.01
N GLU A 476 -10.05 -1.69 -5.10
CA GLU A 476 -8.83 -1.15 -5.73
C GLU A 476 -7.88 -0.60 -4.68
N TYR A 477 -6.59 -0.93 -4.81
CA TYR A 477 -5.51 -0.32 -4.04
C TYR A 477 -4.49 0.34 -4.97
N ILE A 478 -4.16 1.60 -4.68
CA ILE A 478 -3.03 2.30 -5.32
C ILE A 478 -1.87 2.40 -4.33
N PHE A 479 -0.71 1.88 -4.71
CA PHE A 479 0.54 2.03 -3.96
C PHE A 479 1.46 2.99 -4.70
N ALA A 480 1.59 4.21 -4.17
CA ALA A 480 2.38 5.26 -4.78
C ALA A 480 3.60 5.60 -3.90
N TYR A 481 4.79 5.22 -4.36
CA TYR A 481 6.06 5.64 -3.77
C TYR A 481 6.44 7.01 -4.36
N MET A 482 6.57 7.99 -3.48
CA MET A 482 6.90 9.36 -3.84
C MET A 482 8.24 9.80 -3.25
N PHE A 483 9.12 10.34 -4.09
CA PHE A 483 10.42 10.86 -3.70
C PHE A 483 10.41 12.38 -3.83
N HIS A 484 10.80 13.08 -2.77
CA HIS A 484 10.70 14.53 -2.68
C HIS A 484 12.07 15.20 -2.82
N THR A 485 12.08 16.44 -3.32
CA THR A 485 13.31 17.24 -3.47
C THR A 485 13.99 17.59 -2.15
N ASP A 486 13.30 17.45 -1.02
CA ASP A 486 13.83 17.65 0.33
C ASP A 486 14.49 16.40 0.94
N GLY A 487 14.62 15.32 0.17
CA GLY A 487 15.20 14.06 0.63
C GLY A 487 14.20 13.15 1.36
N SER A 488 12.92 13.51 1.44
CA SER A 488 11.87 12.64 2.00
C SER A 488 11.40 11.57 1.01
N ILE A 489 11.03 10.40 1.54
CA ILE A 489 10.35 9.31 0.84
C ILE A 489 8.95 9.18 1.46
N GLN A 490 7.94 8.96 0.64
CA GLN A 490 6.55 8.75 1.05
C GLN A 490 6.00 7.52 0.35
N LEU A 491 5.35 6.63 1.09
CA LEU A 491 4.39 5.68 0.53
C LEU A 491 3.00 6.24 0.82
N GLU A 492 2.25 6.52 -0.23
CA GLU A 492 0.81 6.77 -0.14
C GLU A 492 0.07 5.51 -0.63
N THR A 493 -0.81 4.99 0.22
CA THR A 493 -1.70 3.88 -0.10
C THR A 493 -3.11 4.43 -0.18
N LYS A 494 -3.77 4.24 -1.31
CA LYS A 494 -5.13 4.70 -1.56
C LYS A 494 -6.07 3.51 -1.70
N LEU A 495 -7.21 3.57 -1.04
CA LEU A 495 -8.25 2.54 -1.11
C LEU A 495 -9.45 3.13 -1.86
N SER A 496 -9.92 2.43 -2.88
CA SER A 496 -11.13 2.78 -3.66
C SER A 496 -11.84 1.50 -4.10
N GLY A 497 -12.66 1.55 -5.13
CA GLY A 497 -13.44 0.41 -5.60
C GLY A 497 -14.77 0.28 -4.89
N ILE A 498 -15.26 -0.94 -4.75
CA ILE A 498 -16.60 -1.24 -4.27
C ILE A 498 -16.49 -1.98 -2.95
N LEU A 499 -17.41 -1.71 -2.02
CA LEU A 499 -17.48 -2.43 -0.75
C LEU A 499 -17.76 -3.92 -0.99
N ASN A 500 -17.28 -4.79 -0.10
CA ASN A 500 -17.75 -6.18 -0.08
C ASN A 500 -19.16 -6.23 0.53
N LEU A 501 -20.12 -6.74 -0.24
CA LEU A 501 -21.54 -6.65 0.11
C LEU A 501 -22.19 -8.02 0.29
N TYR A 502 -23.15 -8.06 1.21
CA TYR A 502 -24.00 -9.20 1.49
C TYR A 502 -25.47 -8.76 1.57
N VAL A 503 -26.39 -9.68 1.28
CA VAL A 503 -27.83 -9.40 1.32
C VAL A 503 -28.36 -9.36 2.75
N LYS A 504 -29.22 -8.40 3.03
CA LYS A 504 -29.83 -8.21 4.35
C LYS A 504 -31.35 -8.27 4.24
N ASP A 505 -31.99 -8.97 5.17
CA ASP A 505 -33.45 -9.03 5.21
C ASP A 505 -34.05 -7.71 5.74
N GLN A 506 -35.35 -7.51 5.48
CA GLN A 506 -36.12 -6.46 6.13
C GLN A 506 -36.10 -6.68 7.66
N ASP A 507 -35.81 -5.62 8.41
CA ASP A 507 -35.72 -5.61 9.88
C ASP A 507 -34.61 -6.47 10.51
N GLU A 508 -33.69 -7.05 9.72
CA GLU A 508 -32.55 -7.79 10.27
C GLU A 508 -31.58 -6.83 11.02
N PRO A 509 -31.17 -7.15 12.26
CA PRO A 509 -30.15 -6.39 12.97
C PRO A 509 -28.80 -6.50 12.29
N ASN A 510 -28.09 -5.38 12.21
CA ASN A 510 -26.77 -5.32 11.61
C ASN A 510 -25.72 -4.74 12.57
N PRO A 511 -25.38 -5.45 13.67
CA PRO A 511 -24.42 -4.94 14.65
C PRO A 511 -22.97 -4.88 14.15
N TYR A 512 -22.69 -5.50 12.99
CA TYR A 512 -21.35 -5.63 12.42
C TYR A 512 -21.24 -5.03 11.01
N GLY A 513 -22.13 -4.10 10.65
CA GLY A 513 -22.14 -3.49 9.33
C GLY A 513 -23.08 -2.30 9.23
N VAL A 514 -23.14 -1.74 8.02
CA VAL A 514 -24.07 -0.67 7.65
C VAL A 514 -24.86 -1.11 6.42
N GLU A 515 -26.18 -0.91 6.46
CA GLU A 515 -27.02 -1.02 5.27
C GLU A 515 -26.82 0.24 4.42
N VAL A 516 -26.04 0.12 3.34
CA VAL A 516 -25.62 1.25 2.48
C VAL A 516 -26.63 1.56 1.38
N ALA A 517 -27.48 0.58 1.05
CA ALA A 517 -28.65 0.69 0.20
C ALA A 517 -29.69 -0.36 0.66
N PRO A 518 -30.97 -0.25 0.27
CA PRO A 518 -32.00 -1.20 0.71
C PRO A 518 -31.60 -2.67 0.47
N GLN A 519 -31.55 -3.47 1.54
CA GLN A 519 -31.11 -4.88 1.57
C GLN A 519 -29.64 -5.13 1.21
N VAL A 520 -28.82 -4.08 1.08
CA VAL A 520 -27.40 -4.17 0.72
C VAL A 520 -26.55 -3.81 1.95
N ASN A 521 -25.90 -4.82 2.53
CA ASN A 521 -25.14 -4.68 3.77
C ASN A 521 -23.62 -4.74 3.53
N ALA A 522 -22.93 -3.70 4.00
CA ALA A 522 -21.47 -3.63 4.07
C ALA A 522 -20.99 -3.92 5.50
N HIS A 523 -20.29 -5.02 5.70
CA HIS A 523 -19.73 -5.39 7.01
C HIS A 523 -18.53 -4.51 7.37
N TYR A 524 -18.37 -4.19 8.67
CA TYR A 524 -17.16 -3.56 9.20
C TYR A 524 -15.94 -4.45 8.93
N HIS A 525 -14.80 -3.84 8.65
CA HIS A 525 -13.56 -4.54 8.39
C HIS A 525 -12.35 -3.63 8.64
N GLN A 526 -11.14 -4.19 8.68
CA GLN A 526 -9.91 -3.41 8.68
C GLN A 526 -9.13 -3.65 7.38
N HIS A 527 -8.26 -2.71 7.02
CA HIS A 527 -7.22 -2.89 6.02
C HIS A 527 -5.88 -2.64 6.71
N LEU A 528 -5.09 -3.70 6.94
CA LEU A 528 -3.80 -3.61 7.62
C LEU A 528 -2.68 -4.06 6.70
N PHE A 529 -1.64 -3.25 6.55
CA PHE A 529 -0.55 -3.44 5.62
C PHE A 529 0.78 -3.55 6.35
N ALA A 530 1.71 -4.35 5.82
CA ALA A 530 3.08 -4.45 6.30
C ALA A 530 4.07 -3.87 5.27
N LEU A 531 4.54 -2.64 5.52
CA LEU A 531 5.64 -2.05 4.75
C LEU A 531 6.97 -2.62 5.24
N LYS A 532 7.62 -3.46 4.44
CA LYS A 532 8.97 -3.96 4.68
C LYS A 532 9.99 -2.95 4.18
N ILE A 533 10.98 -2.64 5.01
CA ILE A 533 12.09 -1.72 4.73
C ILE A 533 13.37 -2.43 5.13
N ASP A 534 14.26 -2.66 4.17
CA ASP A 534 15.64 -3.08 4.42
C ASP A 534 16.53 -1.83 4.33
N PRO A 535 16.78 -1.12 5.44
CA PRO A 535 17.51 0.13 5.39
C PRO A 535 19.00 -0.08 5.10
N MET A 536 19.60 0.99 4.60
CA MET A 536 21.05 1.14 4.50
C MET A 536 21.42 2.62 4.60
N VAL A 537 20.93 3.26 5.66
CA VAL A 537 21.11 4.68 5.90
C VAL A 537 22.61 4.98 6.04
N ASP A 538 23.19 5.62 5.04
CA ASP A 538 24.60 5.99 4.96
C ASP A 538 25.59 4.81 5.21
N GLY A 539 25.14 3.56 4.99
CA GLY A 539 25.86 2.31 5.26
C GLY A 539 24.89 1.16 5.60
N CYS A 540 25.36 -0.09 5.57
CA CYS A 540 24.51 -1.28 5.76
C CYS A 540 24.12 -1.54 7.22
N GLU A 541 24.96 -1.14 8.18
CA GLU A 541 24.73 -1.34 9.60
C GLU A 541 23.97 -0.16 10.19
N ASN A 542 22.75 -0.42 10.67
CA ASN A 542 21.86 0.60 11.20
C ASN A 542 21.28 0.18 12.55
N THR A 543 20.79 1.16 13.30
CA THR A 543 20.12 0.98 14.59
C THR A 543 18.80 1.73 14.57
N VAL A 544 17.70 1.08 14.97
CA VAL A 544 16.44 1.79 15.22
C VAL A 544 16.47 2.41 16.61
N ILE A 545 16.15 3.69 16.72
CA ILE A 545 16.02 4.39 18.00
C ILE A 545 14.58 4.86 18.15
N GLN A 546 13.93 4.36 19.22
CA GLN A 546 12.64 4.87 19.68
C GLN A 546 12.85 6.20 20.40
N THR A 547 11.97 7.16 20.13
CA THR A 547 11.95 8.46 20.82
C THR A 547 10.56 8.72 21.39
N ASP A 548 10.48 8.88 22.70
CA ASP A 548 9.29 9.28 23.44
C ASP A 548 9.42 10.75 23.88
N CYS A 549 8.32 11.50 23.89
CA CYS A 549 8.24 12.87 24.38
C CYS A 549 7.58 12.87 25.77
N GLU A 550 8.26 13.46 26.75
CA GLU A 550 7.82 13.45 28.14
C GLU A 550 7.96 14.85 28.76
N PRO A 551 7.05 15.26 29.67
CA PRO A 551 7.28 16.43 30.51
C PRO A 551 8.62 16.32 31.25
N THR A 552 9.29 17.45 31.48
CA THR A 552 10.48 17.46 32.33
C THR A 552 10.10 17.00 33.73
N PRO A 553 10.90 16.15 34.42
CA PRO A 553 10.57 15.66 35.77
C PRO A 553 10.40 16.75 36.85
N ALA A 554 10.90 17.97 36.61
CA ALA A 554 10.81 19.08 37.54
C ALA A 554 9.37 19.67 37.56
N PRO A 555 8.75 19.84 38.74
CA PRO A 555 7.37 20.30 38.84
C PRO A 555 7.23 21.80 38.53
N THR A 556 6.02 22.21 38.16
CA THR A 556 5.63 23.63 38.06
C THR A 556 5.93 24.36 39.37
N GLY A 557 6.50 25.55 39.27
CA GLY A 557 6.92 26.37 40.40
C GLY A 557 8.32 26.07 40.94
N SER A 558 9.00 25.02 40.45
CA SER A 558 10.40 24.77 40.80
C SER A 558 11.37 25.69 40.05
N ASP A 559 12.56 25.93 40.60
CA ASP A 559 13.61 26.72 39.92
C ASP A 559 13.99 26.17 38.54
N ARG A 560 13.83 24.86 38.34
CA ARG A 560 14.18 24.16 37.10
C ARG A 560 13.04 24.11 36.07
N ASN A 561 11.80 24.39 36.45
CA ASN A 561 10.63 24.39 35.56
C ASN A 561 9.50 25.27 36.12
N TYR A 562 9.79 26.54 36.40
CA TYR A 562 8.89 27.43 37.16
C TYR A 562 7.50 27.56 36.52
N LEU A 563 7.43 27.66 35.20
CA LEU A 563 6.15 27.76 34.47
C LEU A 563 5.58 26.40 34.03
N GLY A 564 6.26 25.29 34.31
CA GLY A 564 5.77 23.94 33.99
C GLY A 564 5.79 23.57 32.50
N ASN A 565 6.38 24.40 31.63
CA ASN A 565 6.32 24.24 30.17
C ASN A 565 7.39 23.28 29.60
N GLY A 566 8.34 22.82 30.42
CA GLY A 566 9.45 22.00 29.95
C GLY A 566 9.04 20.56 29.58
N PHE A 567 9.58 20.06 28.47
CA PHE A 567 9.50 18.66 28.04
C PHE A 567 10.85 18.22 27.46
N VAL A 568 11.08 16.91 27.43
CA VAL A 568 12.30 16.27 26.95
C VAL A 568 11.97 15.11 26.03
N THR A 569 12.94 14.69 25.23
CA THR A 569 12.85 13.44 24.46
C THR A 569 13.69 12.36 25.11
N VAL A 570 13.09 11.21 25.37
CA VAL A 570 13.79 10.01 25.85
C VAL A 570 14.07 9.12 24.65
N LYS A 571 15.35 8.80 24.42
CA LYS A 571 15.80 7.97 23.29
C LYS A 571 16.21 6.59 23.78
N THR A 572 15.60 5.57 23.20
CA THR A 572 15.85 4.16 23.54
C THR A 572 16.26 3.41 22.28
N PRO A 573 17.55 3.04 22.14
CA PRO A 573 17.99 2.14 21.08
C PRO A 573 17.30 0.77 21.18
N ILE A 574 16.87 0.25 20.04
CA ILE A 574 16.36 -1.11 19.91
C ILE A 574 17.56 -2.02 19.63
N ASN A 575 17.89 -2.88 20.60
CA ASN A 575 19.10 -3.70 20.55
C ASN A 575 18.82 -5.18 20.26
N VAL A 576 17.56 -5.63 20.39
CA VAL A 576 17.16 -7.02 20.16
C VAL A 576 15.97 -7.09 19.22
N SER A 577 15.87 -8.15 18.41
CA SER A 577 14.74 -8.34 17.51
C SER A 577 13.42 -8.45 18.28
N GLY A 578 12.36 -7.82 17.77
CA GLY A 578 11.08 -7.73 18.47
C GLY A 578 10.05 -6.87 17.77
N GLY A 579 8.83 -6.91 18.33
CA GLY A 579 7.75 -5.96 18.01
C GLY A 579 7.67 -4.84 19.06
N TYR A 580 7.26 -3.67 18.60
CA TYR A 580 7.24 -2.41 19.35
C TYR A 580 5.94 -1.66 19.06
N ASP A 581 5.24 -1.29 20.12
CA ASP A 581 3.93 -0.64 20.02
C ASP A 581 4.05 0.87 19.98
N TRP A 582 3.19 1.46 19.15
CA TRP A 582 3.02 2.90 19.10
C TRP A 582 2.27 3.41 20.33
N ASP A 583 2.69 4.57 20.83
CA ASP A 583 2.07 5.23 21.98
C ASP A 583 1.81 6.69 21.61
N TRP A 584 0.56 6.99 21.29
CA TRP A 584 0.11 8.33 20.94
C TRP A 584 0.27 9.32 22.10
N SER A 585 0.12 8.86 23.35
CA SER A 585 0.15 9.71 24.55
C SER A 585 1.54 10.27 24.83
N ARG A 586 2.58 9.58 24.35
CA ARG A 586 3.99 9.97 24.47
C ARG A 586 4.58 10.47 23.17
N HIS A 587 3.76 10.66 22.12
CA HIS A 587 4.23 10.98 20.78
C HIS A 587 5.38 10.06 20.33
N ARG A 588 5.24 8.75 20.58
CA ARG A 588 6.29 7.79 20.27
C ARG A 588 6.59 7.79 18.78
N THR A 589 7.87 7.85 18.44
CA THR A 589 8.34 7.76 17.06
C THR A 589 9.60 6.92 16.95
N TRP A 590 9.87 6.42 15.75
CA TRP A 590 11.08 5.64 15.47
C TRP A 590 11.88 6.28 14.34
N ALA A 591 13.19 6.14 14.42
CA ALA A 591 14.10 6.54 13.36
C ALA A 591 15.22 5.52 13.21
N ILE A 592 15.60 5.27 11.96
CA ILE A 592 16.67 4.38 11.57
C ILE A 592 17.93 5.24 11.45
N TYR A 593 18.96 4.94 12.24
CA TYR A 593 20.18 5.72 12.31
C TYR A 593 21.40 4.88 11.93
N ASN A 594 22.40 5.54 11.35
CA ASN A 594 23.76 5.05 11.34
C ASN A 594 24.51 5.69 12.51
N THR A 595 24.77 4.92 13.56
CA THR A 595 25.41 5.41 14.78
C THR A 595 26.91 5.65 14.62
N ASN A 596 27.51 5.18 13.54
CA ASN A 596 28.93 5.37 13.22
C ASN A 596 29.22 6.69 12.49
N LYS A 597 28.18 7.41 12.08
CA LYS A 597 28.28 8.70 11.38
C LYS A 597 27.48 9.76 12.12
N GLN A 598 28.14 10.88 12.41
CA GLN A 598 27.52 12.00 13.14
C GLN A 598 27.36 13.21 12.23
N HIS A 599 26.25 13.90 12.39
CA HIS A 599 26.04 15.21 11.81
C HIS A 599 26.99 16.23 12.42
N TYR A 600 27.75 16.93 11.58
CA TYR A 600 28.89 17.77 11.96
C TYR A 600 28.56 18.80 13.05
N SER A 601 27.36 19.40 13.01
CA SER A 601 26.95 20.46 13.95
C SER A 601 26.10 19.94 15.11
N ALA A 602 25.34 18.88 14.90
CA ALA A 602 24.37 18.43 15.90
C ALA A 602 25.00 17.42 16.88
N GLY A 603 26.10 16.75 16.46
CA GLY A 603 26.68 15.63 17.20
C GLY A 603 25.74 14.42 17.30
N LEU A 604 24.62 14.44 16.55
CA LEU A 604 23.63 13.38 16.51
C LEU A 604 23.92 12.44 15.34
N PRO A 605 23.57 11.15 15.45
CA PRO A 605 23.73 10.22 14.33
C PRO A 605 22.86 10.64 13.13
N VAL A 606 23.36 10.35 11.93
CA VAL A 606 22.62 10.54 10.68
C VAL A 606 21.53 9.48 10.55
N GLY A 607 20.33 9.84 10.11
CA GLY A 607 19.20 8.92 10.13
C GLY A 607 18.04 9.29 9.22
N TYR A 608 17.03 8.42 9.18
CA TYR A 608 15.72 8.62 8.57
C TYR A 608 14.61 8.26 9.58
N LYS A 609 13.70 9.19 9.84
CA LYS A 609 12.57 9.03 10.75
C LYS A 609 11.37 8.43 10.02
N ILE A 610 10.76 7.40 10.63
CA ILE A 610 9.49 6.82 10.18
C ILE A 610 8.36 7.66 10.78
N HIS A 611 7.49 8.18 9.91
CA HIS A 611 6.39 9.06 10.32
C HIS A 611 5.10 8.68 9.61
N THR A 612 4.10 8.28 10.38
CA THR A 612 2.72 8.07 9.92
C THR A 612 1.78 8.42 11.06
N ARG A 613 0.51 8.70 10.72
CA ARG A 613 -0.60 8.78 11.66
C ARG A 613 -1.49 7.55 11.61
N ASP A 614 -1.24 6.67 10.65
CA ASP A 614 -2.08 5.53 10.28
C ASP A 614 -1.60 4.27 11.00
N TRP A 615 -1.06 4.43 12.22
CA TRP A 615 -0.73 3.34 13.11
C TRP A 615 -2.03 2.74 13.63
N GLU A 616 -2.48 1.66 13.01
CA GLU A 616 -3.76 1.02 13.32
C GLU A 616 -3.56 -0.32 14.04
N PRO A 617 -4.08 -0.49 15.27
CA PRO A 617 -4.03 -1.77 15.97
C PRO A 617 -5.05 -2.77 15.39
N LEU A 618 -4.77 -4.06 15.53
CA LEU A 618 -5.75 -5.10 15.21
C LEU A 618 -6.96 -5.00 16.16
N ALA A 619 -8.16 -4.88 15.60
CA ALA A 619 -9.42 -4.74 16.35
C ALA A 619 -10.01 -6.08 16.84
N LEU A 620 -9.37 -7.21 16.48
CA LEU A 620 -9.83 -8.56 16.79
C LEU A 620 -9.30 -9.07 18.13
N GLN A 621 -9.92 -10.15 18.63
CA GLN A 621 -9.38 -10.91 19.75
C GLN A 621 -7.99 -11.46 19.43
N SER A 622 -7.07 -11.36 20.39
CA SER A 622 -5.64 -11.67 20.21
C SER A 622 -5.35 -13.16 20.00
N ASP A 623 -6.29 -14.03 20.38
CA ASP A 623 -6.25 -15.49 20.21
C ASP A 623 -7.01 -15.98 18.96
N SER A 624 -7.64 -15.09 18.20
CA SER A 624 -8.38 -15.43 16.98
C SER A 624 -7.47 -16.07 15.91
N MET A 625 -8.05 -16.92 15.06
CA MET A 625 -7.32 -17.54 13.94
C MET A 625 -6.70 -16.50 13.01
N VAL A 626 -7.38 -15.37 12.79
CA VAL A 626 -6.85 -14.24 12.03
C VAL A 626 -5.61 -13.67 12.71
N ALA A 627 -5.66 -13.37 14.02
CA ALA A 627 -4.51 -12.84 14.75
C ALA A 627 -3.33 -13.84 14.83
N GLN A 628 -3.60 -15.14 14.73
CA GLN A 628 -2.56 -16.17 14.63
C GLN A 628 -1.88 -16.18 13.25
N ARG A 629 -2.65 -16.09 12.15
CA ARG A 629 -2.10 -16.03 10.78
C ARG A 629 -1.43 -14.68 10.49
N ALA A 630 -2.00 -13.59 10.98
CA ALA A 630 -1.50 -12.22 10.86
C ALA A 630 -0.69 -11.80 12.10
N GLU A 631 0.25 -12.62 12.56
CA GLU A 631 1.05 -12.30 13.76
C GLU A 631 1.74 -10.93 13.62
N PHE A 632 2.07 -10.53 12.39
CA PHE A 632 2.66 -9.24 12.06
C PHE A 632 1.82 -8.04 12.49
N THR A 633 0.50 -8.14 12.63
CA THR A 633 -0.36 -7.00 13.04
C THR A 633 -0.42 -6.79 14.55
N LYS A 634 0.25 -7.64 15.35
CA LYS A 634 0.23 -7.53 16.82
C LYS A 634 1.03 -6.35 17.36
N HIS A 635 1.91 -5.77 16.56
CA HIS A 635 2.71 -4.61 16.92
C HIS A 635 2.78 -3.61 15.76
N ALA A 636 2.94 -2.33 16.08
CA ALA A 636 3.01 -1.26 15.09
C ALA A 636 4.33 -1.29 14.29
N LEU A 637 5.45 -1.61 14.95
CA LEU A 637 6.76 -1.70 14.32
C LEU A 637 7.43 -3.03 14.71
N TRP A 638 8.09 -3.67 13.74
CA TRP A 638 8.97 -4.79 14.00
C TRP A 638 10.38 -4.50 13.53
N VAL A 639 11.36 -4.97 14.29
CA VAL A 639 12.77 -4.93 13.93
C VAL A 639 13.33 -6.34 14.02
N THR A 640 13.88 -6.85 12.91
CA THR A 640 14.55 -8.15 12.84
C THR A 640 15.95 -7.98 12.27
N LYS A 641 16.81 -8.98 12.48
CA LYS A 641 18.08 -9.05 11.75
C LYS A 641 17.78 -9.33 10.28
N PHE A 642 18.49 -8.68 9.37
CA PHE A 642 18.32 -8.89 7.94
C PHE A 642 18.58 -10.35 7.56
N ASN A 643 17.70 -10.91 6.75
CA ASN A 643 17.83 -12.23 6.16
C ASN A 643 17.17 -12.22 4.77
N GLU A 644 17.87 -12.74 3.77
CA GLU A 644 17.45 -12.69 2.36
C GLU A 644 16.18 -13.50 2.08
N GLU A 645 15.94 -14.55 2.86
CA GLU A 645 14.77 -15.43 2.71
C GLU A 645 13.54 -14.94 3.50
N GLN A 646 13.72 -14.00 4.44
CA GLN A 646 12.64 -13.46 5.28
C GLN A 646 11.92 -12.31 4.58
N LEU A 647 11.10 -12.65 3.58
CA LEU A 647 10.40 -11.69 2.74
C LEU A 647 8.98 -11.36 3.21
N TRP A 648 8.18 -12.38 3.53
CA TRP A 648 6.73 -12.21 3.74
C TRP A 648 6.33 -12.43 5.20
N PRO A 649 5.78 -11.42 5.88
CA PRO A 649 5.59 -11.46 7.33
C PRO A 649 4.48 -12.43 7.81
N ALA A 650 3.58 -12.87 6.93
CA ALA A 650 2.60 -13.93 7.21
C ALA A 650 3.05 -15.34 6.76
N GLY A 651 4.26 -15.46 6.20
CA GLY A 651 4.84 -16.70 5.69
C GLY A 651 4.72 -16.88 4.17
N LYS A 652 5.47 -17.84 3.64
CA LYS A 652 5.51 -18.11 2.18
C LYS A 652 4.20 -18.71 1.64
N TYR A 653 3.54 -19.59 2.40
CA TYR A 653 2.37 -20.36 1.94
C TYR A 653 1.11 -20.00 2.74
N VAL A 654 0.44 -18.91 2.35
CA VAL A 654 -0.63 -18.31 3.14
C VAL A 654 -2.01 -18.95 2.94
N PRO A 655 -2.45 -19.36 1.73
CA PRO A 655 -3.76 -19.96 1.54
C PRO A 655 -3.98 -21.18 2.44
N GLN A 656 -5.16 -21.24 3.08
CA GLN A 656 -5.59 -22.35 3.96
C GLN A 656 -4.70 -22.63 5.19
N GLN A 657 -3.71 -21.78 5.45
CA GLN A 657 -2.79 -21.94 6.57
C GLN A 657 -3.57 -22.03 7.89
N ARG A 658 -3.28 -23.08 8.67
CA ARG A 658 -3.88 -23.28 10.00
C ARG A 658 -2.92 -22.79 11.08
N GLY A 659 -3.24 -21.64 11.68
CA GLY A 659 -2.43 -20.99 12.70
C GLY A 659 -1.28 -20.16 12.12
N THR A 660 -0.23 -19.96 12.91
CA THR A 660 0.93 -19.14 12.57
C THR A 660 1.92 -19.90 11.69
N ALA A 661 2.36 -19.31 10.58
CA ALA A 661 3.37 -19.90 9.71
C ALA A 661 4.71 -20.03 10.46
N PRO A 662 5.47 -21.14 10.28
CA PRO A 662 6.81 -21.23 10.82
C PRO A 662 7.73 -20.07 10.39
N ASP A 663 7.64 -19.67 9.12
CA ASP A 663 8.41 -18.57 8.52
C ASP A 663 7.69 -17.21 8.57
N SER A 664 7.16 -16.83 9.73
CA SER A 664 6.44 -15.55 9.92
C SER A 664 7.23 -14.54 10.74
N LEU A 665 6.87 -13.27 10.63
CA LEU A 665 7.56 -12.14 11.28
C LEU A 665 7.66 -12.30 12.80
N GLY A 666 6.59 -12.73 13.45
CA GLY A 666 6.64 -12.91 14.89
C GLY A 666 7.51 -14.10 15.31
N ASN A 667 7.68 -15.12 14.46
CA ASN A 667 8.67 -16.18 14.67
C ASN A 667 10.10 -15.72 14.43
N TRP A 668 10.37 -14.94 13.38
CA TRP A 668 11.70 -14.35 13.16
C TRP A 668 12.13 -13.46 14.34
N ALA A 669 11.19 -12.72 14.94
CA ALA A 669 11.43 -11.88 16.09
C ALA A 669 11.69 -12.66 17.41
N LYS A 670 11.27 -13.93 17.50
CA LYS A 670 11.48 -14.79 18.69
C LYS A 670 12.94 -15.20 18.87
N GLU A 671 13.76 -15.11 17.82
CA GLU A 671 15.19 -15.43 17.89
C GLU A 671 15.97 -14.48 18.82
N LYS A 672 15.43 -13.29 19.12
CA LYS A 672 16.08 -12.26 19.96
C LYS A 672 17.50 -11.92 19.52
N ASN A 673 17.71 -11.92 18.21
CA ASN A 673 18.98 -11.52 17.59
C ASN A 673 19.33 -10.09 17.98
N LYS A 674 20.64 -9.80 18.08
CA LYS A 674 21.15 -8.43 18.17
C LYS A 674 20.75 -7.65 16.90
N VAL A 675 20.30 -6.40 17.06
CA VAL A 675 19.86 -5.52 15.95
C VAL A 675 20.36 -4.06 16.06
N ASP A 676 21.21 -3.73 17.04
CA ASP A 676 21.92 -2.45 17.07
C ASP A 676 23.24 -2.55 16.31
N ASP A 677 23.52 -1.59 15.41
CA ASP A 677 24.71 -1.58 14.55
C ASP A 677 24.87 -2.88 13.73
N GLU A 678 23.76 -3.37 13.17
CA GLU A 678 23.69 -4.58 12.37
C GLU A 678 22.93 -4.30 11.06
N GLU A 679 23.00 -5.24 10.12
CA GLU A 679 22.02 -5.28 9.03
C GLU A 679 20.66 -5.70 9.59
N ILE A 680 19.67 -4.83 9.42
CA ILE A 680 18.32 -5.02 9.97
C ILE A 680 17.27 -4.97 8.87
N THR A 681 16.09 -5.48 9.21
CA THR A 681 14.85 -5.26 8.48
C THR A 681 13.83 -4.64 9.42
N VAL A 682 13.11 -3.64 8.93
CA VAL A 682 12.03 -2.96 9.64
C VAL A 682 10.71 -3.25 8.94
N HIS A 683 9.69 -3.67 9.68
CA HIS A 683 8.32 -3.73 9.18
C HIS A 683 7.47 -2.69 9.90
N ALA A 684 6.92 -1.73 9.16
CA ALA A 684 5.96 -0.76 9.67
C ALA A 684 4.54 -1.21 9.32
N ILE A 685 3.72 -1.41 10.34
CA ILE A 685 2.34 -1.86 10.20
C ILE A 685 1.44 -0.64 10.26
N TYR A 686 0.69 -0.41 9.19
CA TYR A 686 -0.20 0.75 9.06
C TYR A 686 -1.53 0.29 8.47
N GLY A 687 -2.58 1.09 8.62
CA GLY A 687 -3.89 0.68 8.14
C GLY A 687 -5.04 1.59 8.55
N ILE A 688 -6.25 1.06 8.42
CA ILE A 688 -7.50 1.71 8.83
C ILE A 688 -8.51 0.68 9.34
N THR A 689 -9.28 1.06 10.35
CA THR A 689 -10.56 0.40 10.67
C THR A 689 -11.69 1.05 9.88
N HIS A 690 -12.23 0.32 8.91
CA HIS A 690 -13.25 0.82 8.00
C HIS A 690 -14.65 0.48 8.52
N ILE A 691 -15.37 1.53 8.93
CA ILE A 691 -16.80 1.51 9.20
C ILE A 691 -17.52 2.09 7.96
N PRO A 692 -18.11 1.24 7.10
CA PRO A 692 -18.70 1.72 5.86
C PRO A 692 -19.86 2.69 6.09
N HIS A 693 -20.11 3.55 5.11
CA HIS A 693 -21.24 4.49 5.10
C HIS A 693 -21.81 4.64 3.69
N ALA A 694 -23.02 5.22 3.59
CA ALA A 694 -23.80 5.23 2.33
C ALA A 694 -23.06 5.93 1.18
N GLU A 695 -22.29 6.99 1.46
CA GLU A 695 -21.52 7.74 0.46
C GLU A 695 -20.39 6.91 -0.21
N GLN A 696 -20.12 5.71 0.29
CA GLN A 696 -19.12 4.79 -0.27
C GLN A 696 -19.72 3.76 -1.25
N PHE A 697 -21.02 3.83 -1.51
CA PHE A 697 -21.74 2.96 -2.43
C PHE A 697 -22.47 3.82 -3.49
N PRO A 698 -22.48 3.43 -4.78
CA PRO A 698 -22.03 2.16 -5.36
C PRO A 698 -20.52 2.01 -5.59
N VAL A 699 -19.76 3.11 -5.55
CA VAL A 699 -18.30 3.12 -5.68
C VAL A 699 -17.70 4.07 -4.65
N MET A 700 -16.66 3.62 -3.97
CA MET A 700 -16.08 4.28 -2.82
C MET A 700 -15.13 5.41 -3.24
N PRO A 701 -15.34 6.65 -2.75
CA PRO A 701 -14.34 7.71 -2.83
C PRO A 701 -13.03 7.31 -2.16
N VAL A 702 -11.92 7.83 -2.65
CA VAL A 702 -10.59 7.40 -2.19
C VAL A 702 -10.36 7.73 -0.70
N GLU A 703 -9.93 6.73 0.06
CA GLU A 703 -9.34 6.88 1.40
C GLU A 703 -7.80 6.87 1.31
N HIS A 704 -7.09 7.70 2.09
CA HIS A 704 -5.65 7.91 1.96
C HIS A 704 -4.87 7.54 3.23
N LEU A 705 -3.91 6.62 3.10
CA LEU A 705 -2.96 6.25 4.14
C LEU A 705 -1.54 6.67 3.73
N ASN A 706 -0.70 7.05 4.69
CA ASN A 706 0.60 7.66 4.42
C ASN A 706 1.69 7.20 5.40
N VAL A 707 2.79 6.64 4.87
CA VAL A 707 4.02 6.38 5.63
C VAL A 707 5.18 7.17 5.03
N TRP A 708 5.86 7.95 5.86
CA TRP A 708 6.98 8.80 5.45
C TRP A 708 8.30 8.31 6.05
N LEU A 709 9.36 8.34 5.26
CA LEU A 709 10.75 8.31 5.71
C LEU A 709 11.34 9.70 5.50
N LYS A 710 11.60 10.42 6.59
CA LYS A 710 12.12 11.79 6.54
C LYS A 710 13.57 11.86 7.03
N PRO A 711 14.47 12.60 6.35
CA PRO A 711 15.86 12.71 6.78
C PRO A 711 15.93 13.35 8.18
N ALA A 712 16.74 12.77 9.06
CA ALA A 712 16.97 13.20 10.43
C ALA A 712 18.48 13.37 10.65
N ASN A 713 18.96 14.61 10.62
CA ASN A 713 20.39 14.96 10.65
C ASN A 713 21.21 14.32 9.50
N PHE A 714 20.56 13.81 8.45
CA PHE A 714 21.25 13.15 7.35
C PHE A 714 22.07 14.15 6.53
N PHE A 715 21.49 15.29 6.17
CA PHE A 715 22.14 16.36 5.41
C PHE A 715 22.67 17.46 6.34
N ASP A 716 23.72 18.16 5.90
CA ASP A 716 24.32 19.28 6.65
C ASP A 716 23.40 20.52 6.73
N PHE A 717 22.50 20.66 5.78
CA PHE A 717 21.53 21.75 5.65
C PHE A 717 20.32 21.26 4.87
N ASN A 718 19.31 22.11 4.74
CA ASN A 718 18.12 21.79 3.95
C ASN A 718 18.52 21.39 2.51
N PRO A 719 18.32 20.13 2.09
CA PRO A 719 18.77 19.64 0.78
C PRO A 719 17.95 20.22 -0.39
N ALA A 720 16.83 20.90 -0.10
CA ALA A 720 16.00 21.64 -1.06
C ALA A 720 16.35 23.14 -1.17
N GLN A 721 17.38 23.62 -0.46
CA GLN A 721 17.75 25.05 -0.46
C GLN A 721 18.31 25.52 -1.82
N ASP A 722 18.89 24.61 -2.59
CA ASP A 722 19.44 24.88 -3.93
C ASP A 722 18.37 24.88 -5.03
N LEU A 723 17.11 24.58 -4.69
CA LEU A 723 16.01 24.71 -5.63
C LEU A 723 15.89 26.16 -6.15
N PRO A 724 15.68 26.33 -7.46
CA PRO A 724 15.56 27.64 -8.06
C PRO A 724 14.32 28.37 -7.53
N ALA A 725 14.42 29.70 -7.42
CA ALA A 725 13.24 30.52 -7.24
C ALA A 725 12.41 30.45 -8.53
N LEU A 726 11.24 29.82 -8.48
CA LEU A 726 10.42 29.62 -9.66
C LEU A 726 9.47 30.82 -9.83
N ASN A 727 9.55 31.46 -10.99
CA ASN A 727 8.57 32.44 -11.47
C ASN A 727 7.98 31.88 -12.76
N ASP A 728 6.89 31.12 -12.64
CA ASP A 728 6.23 30.49 -13.79
C ASP A 728 5.52 31.57 -14.64
N PRO A 729 5.95 31.81 -15.89
CA PRO A 729 5.33 32.82 -16.75
C PRO A 729 3.92 32.44 -17.22
N PHE A 730 3.50 31.17 -17.06
CA PHE A 730 2.15 30.72 -17.42
C PHE A 730 1.13 30.91 -16.30
N SER A 731 1.60 31.11 -15.07
CA SER A 731 0.74 31.46 -13.94
C SER A 731 0.10 32.84 -14.15
N ARG A 732 -1.23 32.89 -14.13
CA ARG A 732 -2.02 34.11 -14.37
C ARG A 732 -3.13 34.28 -13.34
N SER A 733 -3.56 35.52 -13.12
CA SER A 733 -4.72 35.80 -12.28
C SER A 733 -5.99 35.15 -12.86
N ALA A 734 -6.75 34.45 -12.02
CA ALA A 734 -7.96 33.74 -12.41
C ALA A 734 -9.02 34.63 -13.07
N PHE A 735 -9.02 35.94 -12.78
CA PHE A 735 -10.01 36.91 -13.26
C PHE A 735 -9.39 38.10 -14.01
N GLY A 736 -8.14 38.01 -14.50
CA GLY A 736 -7.47 39.12 -15.21
C GLY A 736 -6.76 40.11 -14.28
N SER A 737 -6.62 41.39 -14.67
CA SER A 737 -6.08 42.45 -13.79
C SER A 737 -6.87 42.52 -12.48
N ASN A 738 -6.36 43.19 -11.43
CA ASN A 738 -6.94 43.27 -10.06
C ASN A 738 -8.42 43.77 -9.94
N GLU A 739 -9.17 43.87 -11.04
CA GLU A 739 -10.62 44.07 -11.13
C GLU A 739 -11.34 42.88 -10.49
N GLY A 740 -11.71 43.02 -9.21
CA GLY A 740 -12.42 41.97 -8.46
C GLY A 740 -11.85 41.71 -7.06
N LYS A 741 -10.67 42.25 -6.72
CA LYS A 741 -10.27 42.30 -5.31
C LYS A 741 -11.30 43.15 -4.55
N PRO A 742 -11.86 42.63 -3.44
CA PRO A 742 -12.70 43.45 -2.57
C PRO A 742 -11.93 44.72 -2.23
N LYS A 743 -12.47 45.88 -2.62
CA LYS A 743 -11.95 47.14 -2.10
C LYS A 743 -12.29 47.14 -0.61
N LEU A 744 -11.31 46.80 0.22
CA LEU A 744 -11.36 47.15 1.63
C LEU A 744 -11.34 48.68 1.66
N GLU A 745 -12.52 49.28 1.73
CA GLU A 745 -12.66 50.68 2.11
C GLU A 745 -12.18 50.79 3.56
N VAL A 746 -10.89 51.00 3.74
CA VAL A 746 -10.39 51.50 5.01
C VAL A 746 -10.94 52.91 5.11
N ALA A 747 -12.00 53.08 5.91
CA ALA A 747 -12.49 54.39 6.29
C ALA A 747 -11.35 55.10 7.04
N THR A 748 -10.52 55.82 6.30
CA THR A 748 -9.58 56.77 6.88
C THR A 748 -10.44 57.84 7.53
N LYS A 749 -10.64 57.75 8.84
CA LYS A 749 -11.06 58.92 9.63
C LYS A 749 -10.09 60.05 9.25
N PRO A 750 -10.57 61.23 8.86
CA PRO A 750 -9.68 62.34 8.54
C PRO A 750 -8.88 62.66 9.80
N SER A 751 -7.57 62.46 9.74
CA SER A 751 -6.67 63.02 10.76
C SER A 751 -6.84 64.53 10.76
N PRO A 752 -6.88 65.19 11.94
CA PRO A 752 -7.01 66.63 12.02
C PRO A 752 -5.85 67.30 11.27
N MET A 753 -6.18 68.25 10.42
CA MET A 753 -5.23 69.06 9.65
C MET A 753 -4.20 69.69 10.60
N THR A 754 -2.93 69.40 10.37
CA THR A 754 -1.81 70.26 10.80
C THR A 754 -1.23 70.93 9.56
N PRO A 755 -1.05 72.27 9.55
CA PRO A 755 -0.56 72.98 8.38
C PRO A 755 0.97 72.91 8.29
N GLY A 756 1.46 72.58 7.08
CA GLY A 756 2.71 73.09 6.51
C GLY A 756 4.02 72.40 6.90
N ASN A 757 4.62 71.66 5.96
CA ASN A 757 5.83 72.13 5.28
C ASN A 757 6.18 71.28 4.05
N ALA A 758 6.70 71.96 3.03
CA ALA A 758 7.01 71.44 1.70
C ALA A 758 8.38 70.75 1.63
N GLN A 759 8.54 69.97 0.55
CA GLN A 759 9.77 69.31 0.01
C GLN A 759 10.19 68.02 0.75
N SER A 760 10.52 66.89 0.09
CA SER A 760 11.15 66.68 -1.21
C SER A 760 10.84 65.28 -1.79
N ASN A 761 10.99 65.15 -3.11
CA ASN A 761 10.81 63.95 -3.92
C ASN A 761 11.78 62.80 -3.58
N SER A 762 11.29 61.55 -3.55
CA SER A 762 12.01 60.43 -4.17
C SER A 762 11.03 59.36 -4.65
N THR A 763 11.06 59.15 -5.97
CA THR A 763 10.37 58.11 -6.74
C THR A 763 11.10 56.77 -6.59
N GLY A 764 10.35 55.69 -6.38
CA GLY A 764 10.90 54.33 -6.36
C GLY A 764 9.83 53.24 -6.38
N GLY A 765 9.00 53.22 -7.43
CA GLY A 765 7.98 52.20 -7.65
C GLY A 765 8.11 51.57 -9.04
N CYS A 766 8.53 50.31 -9.03
CA CYS A 766 8.07 49.17 -9.83
C CYS A 766 8.20 49.13 -11.36
N CYS A 767 8.58 47.92 -11.80
CA CYS A 767 8.31 47.32 -13.10
C CYS A 767 6.92 47.71 -13.66
N ALA A 768 6.92 48.32 -14.85
CA ALA A 768 5.78 48.31 -15.75
C ALA A 768 6.29 48.41 -17.20
N SER A 769 5.97 47.40 -18.01
CA SER A 769 6.16 47.38 -19.45
C SER A 769 5.05 48.19 -20.14
N LYS A 770 5.43 48.91 -21.19
CA LYS A 770 4.54 49.67 -22.08
C LYS A 770 3.82 48.75 -23.05
N ASN A 771 2.52 48.96 -23.27
CA ASN A 771 1.97 49.35 -24.56
C ASN A 771 0.46 49.65 -24.49
N LYS A 772 0.05 50.72 -25.18
CA LYS A 772 -1.35 51.08 -25.48
C LYS A 772 -1.53 51.07 -27.00
N SER A 773 -2.63 50.51 -27.48
CA SER A 773 -3.47 51.13 -28.50
C SER A 773 -4.91 50.63 -28.36
N SER A 774 -5.85 51.51 -28.65
CA SER A 774 -7.24 51.52 -28.21
C SER A 774 -8.20 51.43 -29.38
N VAL A 775 -9.32 50.71 -29.25
CA VAL A 775 -10.60 51.02 -29.92
C VAL A 775 -11.77 50.56 -29.04
N SER A 776 -12.80 51.39 -28.94
CA SER A 776 -13.97 51.35 -28.05
C SER A 776 -15.28 51.14 -28.84
N VAL A 777 -16.22 50.28 -28.38
CA VAL A 777 -17.68 50.32 -28.67
C VAL A 777 -18.45 49.60 -27.50
N PRO A 778 -19.68 50.02 -27.10
CA PRO A 778 -20.24 49.78 -25.75
C PRO A 778 -21.21 48.58 -25.64
N GLN A 779 -21.37 48.04 -24.42
CA GLN A 779 -22.45 47.12 -24.02
C GLN A 779 -23.66 47.86 -23.42
N PRO A 780 -24.90 47.37 -23.62
CA PRO A 780 -26.08 47.81 -22.86
C PRO A 780 -26.25 47.05 -21.54
N ARG A 781 -26.81 47.77 -20.57
CA ARG A 781 -27.18 47.31 -19.22
C ARG A 781 -28.39 46.37 -19.25
N HIS A 782 -28.37 45.34 -18.41
CA HIS A 782 -29.55 44.92 -17.66
C HIS A 782 -29.11 44.39 -16.29
N GLY A 783 -29.60 45.02 -15.23
CA GLY A 783 -29.48 44.53 -13.86
C GLY A 783 -30.79 43.87 -13.44
N ILE A 784 -30.70 42.88 -12.54
CA ILE A 784 -31.78 42.50 -11.64
C ILE A 784 -31.17 42.21 -10.26
N SER A 785 -31.78 42.86 -9.28
CA SER A 785 -31.54 42.83 -7.84
C SER A 785 -32.17 41.59 -7.21
N LEU A 786 -31.53 41.00 -6.20
CA LEU A 786 -32.18 40.14 -5.22
C LEU A 786 -31.92 40.65 -3.80
N SER A 787 -33.03 41.01 -3.17
CA SER A 787 -33.22 41.46 -1.80
C SER A 787 -33.18 40.30 -0.79
N ALA A 788 -32.52 40.53 0.35
CA ALA A 788 -32.67 39.73 1.56
C ALA A 788 -33.68 40.39 2.53
N PRO A 789 -34.35 39.63 3.42
CA PRO A 789 -34.94 40.17 4.63
C PRO A 789 -34.20 39.72 5.92
N SER A 790 -33.99 40.72 6.76
CA SER A 790 -33.86 40.75 8.25
C SER A 790 -35.02 40.01 8.96
N SER A 791 -35.03 39.60 10.23
CA SER A 791 -34.24 39.82 11.46
C SER A 791 -34.86 39.04 12.64
N ALA A 792 -34.05 38.69 13.64
CA ALA A 792 -34.31 38.64 15.11
C ALA A 792 -35.41 37.67 15.64
N SER A 793 -35.41 37.10 16.85
CA SER A 793 -34.81 37.40 18.16
C SER A 793 -35.01 36.20 19.12
N GLY A 794 -34.18 36.02 20.16
CA GLY A 794 -34.51 35.16 21.31
C GLY A 794 -33.40 35.05 22.37
N SER A 795 -33.64 35.61 23.54
CA SER A 795 -32.76 35.83 24.71
C SER A 795 -32.62 34.63 25.67
N ALA A 796 -31.51 34.52 26.43
CA ALA A 796 -31.47 34.72 27.89
C ALA A 796 -30.22 34.15 28.62
N SER A 797 -29.64 35.03 29.43
CA SER A 797 -28.77 34.93 30.63
C SER A 797 -28.37 33.57 31.25
N ALA A 798 -27.07 33.46 31.56
CA ALA A 798 -26.46 32.50 32.49
C ALA A 798 -26.30 33.09 33.90
N GLY A 799 -26.56 32.29 34.93
CA GLY A 799 -26.30 32.59 36.35
C GLY A 799 -25.52 31.47 37.04
N HIS A 800 -24.51 31.84 37.82
CA HIS A 800 -23.77 30.99 38.76
C HIS A 800 -24.63 30.53 39.94
N PRO A 801 -24.20 29.48 40.67
CA PRO A 801 -23.64 29.74 42.02
C PRO A 801 -22.45 28.84 42.44
N LYS A 802 -21.72 29.36 43.43
CA LYS A 802 -20.73 28.69 44.30
C LYS A 802 -21.39 28.21 45.61
N ASN A 803 -20.87 27.13 46.20
CA ASN A 803 -20.47 26.95 47.64
C ASN A 803 -20.37 25.45 48.01
N CYS A 804 -19.20 24.98 48.49
CA CYS A 804 -18.89 24.55 49.89
C CYS A 804 -19.63 23.27 50.37
N ALA A 805 -19.08 22.32 51.11
CA ALA A 805 -17.76 22.01 51.69
C ALA A 805 -17.82 20.59 52.33
N CYS A 806 -16.65 20.12 52.80
CA CYS A 806 -16.44 19.17 53.92
C CYS A 806 -16.34 17.64 53.69
N CYS A 807 -15.11 17.18 53.94
CA CYS A 807 -14.68 16.15 54.91
C CYS A 807 -14.89 14.64 54.68
N ALA A 808 -13.73 13.97 54.64
CA ALA A 808 -13.30 12.85 55.49
C ALA A 808 -13.39 11.38 54.98
N ASN A 809 -12.17 10.82 54.95
CA ASN A 809 -11.73 9.50 55.43
C ASN A 809 -11.96 8.18 54.68
N ASP A 810 -10.82 7.48 54.60
CA ASP A 810 -10.55 6.05 54.79
C ASP A 810 -11.02 5.03 53.75
N GLY A 811 -10.11 4.08 53.46
CA GLY A 811 -10.51 2.71 53.17
C GLY A 811 -9.81 2.04 51.99
N SER A 812 -8.62 1.53 52.27
CA SER A 812 -7.97 0.33 51.69
C SER A 812 -8.75 -0.61 50.75
N SER A 813 -7.98 -1.15 49.80
CA SER A 813 -7.85 -2.57 49.40
C SER A 813 -8.37 -3.02 48.02
N ARG A 814 -7.37 -3.46 47.21
CA ARG A 814 -7.32 -4.63 46.32
C ARG A 814 -8.60 -5.05 45.57
N LEU A 815 -8.56 -4.93 44.24
CA LEU A 815 -8.27 -6.04 43.31
C LEU A 815 -7.72 -5.48 42.00
#